data_AF-A0A9X7YNZ5-F1
#
_entry.id   AF-A0A9X7YNZ5-F1
#
_cell.length_a   1.000
_cell.length_b   1.000
_cell.length_c   1.000
_cell.angle_alpha   90.00
_cell.angle_beta   90.00
_cell.angle_gamma   90.00
#
_symmetry.space_group_name_H-M   'P 1'
#
loop_
_entity.id
_entity.type
_entity.pdbx_description
1 polymer ?
#
loop_
_entity_poly.entity_id
_entity_poly.type
_entity_poly.pdbx_seq_one_letter_code
_entity_poly.pdbx_strand_id
1 'polypeptide(L)'
;MSKAASGPQRTIIFYSRITIWLALLFIAGGMAVQSLQVNLFTQSDVDRAFANAMAEQMSHALSIRLQDTRRLQQAASNHPQTLQALREDNPAWRATLRQFLAGASQLRLIRRDDAMGLHTTLGYAVQDLVSRTLNGADMRLEAVQRNGDLHFYWASPVRDEQQRIAGVLLAEYGPAWLSQFQSGASQTLGQVVVTQYVDNDRSRGLEIFRTGKDAPRTGTLVTLPINDFWYLTYIPAEERPQLSLMPMVTPWVVVLLATLVGLFILVGLQKREILRNQLQLLTYVRGLSRRGVDEQPTFTLRLFHELAGSMQHLIHTLRPSVSTSVTSSRDNSRNKPDIVFEPVRKTPVSARLAATDKGLPELMVEEMEHEEPASVSQSIFRAYDIRGIVGQDLTPEITYWIGRALGAEVRERGFSKLALAWDGRLSSPSLSSELQRGVLEAGCHVISLGAQPTGLLYFATHELDTPCGAMITGSHNPAEFNGIKIVIDRHTLAQEELMGLYHRIKRGDLPRGEGQLEQRDLSPAYLQRIDDDIQLARPLNIVVDAGNGIAGPLAEQLLQRLGVNATCLFCDVDGSFPNHHPDPGVPHNLQSLQQTVLANKADLGLAFDGDGDRVALVDNHGKIIWPDRLLMLLVEDILPRHPGRDVIYDIKSSRHLATLISRHGGRPAMWKTGHSLMKRKMQETQAVVGGEFSGHLYIQDRWYGFDDGLYAAARLLEILSQRSQSCAEVFAALPEDVSTPEITINTDDVRKFSILKTLSEDAQLTDGARVFTMDGLRIEFPDGWGLVRPSNTTPKLTLRFAGNNEAAVARLQQRMKEALQRHAPELQIPF
;
A
#
# COMPACT_ATOMS: atom_id res chain seq x y z
N MET A 1 -68.64 -35.65 -6.97
CA MET A 1 -67.18 -35.37 -6.99
C MET A 1 -66.47 -36.54 -6.32
N SER A 2 -65.85 -37.41 -7.13
CA SER A 2 -65.18 -38.64 -6.68
C SER A 2 -63.68 -38.39 -6.56
N LYS A 3 -63.08 -38.74 -5.40
CA LYS A 3 -61.65 -38.64 -5.11
C LYS A 3 -60.86 -39.53 -6.09
N ALA A 4 -60.06 -38.93 -6.97
CA ALA A 4 -59.05 -39.66 -7.74
C ALA A 4 -57.94 -40.14 -6.79
N ALA A 5 -57.82 -41.46 -6.61
CA ALA A 5 -56.74 -42.06 -5.84
C ALA A 5 -55.40 -41.84 -6.57
N SER A 6 -54.46 -41.15 -5.92
CA SER A 6 -53.09 -40.95 -6.42
C SER A 6 -52.35 -42.29 -6.45
N GLY A 7 -52.14 -42.86 -7.63
CA GLY A 7 -51.33 -44.06 -7.81
C GLY A 7 -49.83 -43.81 -7.55
N PRO A 8 -49.03 -44.87 -7.28
CA PRO A 8 -47.61 -44.74 -6.93
C PRO A 8 -46.73 -44.19 -8.07
N GLN A 9 -45.90 -43.19 -7.76
CA GLN A 9 -45.05 -42.47 -8.74
C GLN A 9 -43.64 -43.04 -8.93
N ARG A 10 -43.14 -43.94 -8.08
CA ARG A 10 -41.74 -44.41 -8.13
C ARG A 10 -41.57 -45.64 -9.03
N THR A 11 -40.70 -45.53 -10.04
CA THR A 11 -40.28 -46.63 -10.93
C THR A 11 -38.86 -47.07 -10.62
N ILE A 12 -38.47 -48.29 -11.00
CA ILE A 12 -37.08 -48.78 -10.84
C ILE A 12 -36.08 -47.86 -11.57
N ILE A 13 -36.50 -47.25 -12.67
CA ILE A 13 -35.72 -46.26 -13.45
C ILE A 13 -35.39 -45.01 -12.62
N PHE A 14 -36.27 -44.59 -11.69
CA PHE A 14 -36.03 -43.45 -10.81
C PHE A 14 -34.78 -43.66 -9.93
N TYR A 15 -34.63 -44.86 -9.37
CA TYR A 15 -33.47 -45.17 -8.54
C TYR A 15 -32.16 -45.29 -9.34
N SER A 16 -32.23 -45.79 -10.58
CA SER A 16 -31.07 -45.85 -11.49
C SER A 16 -30.53 -44.46 -11.86
N ARG A 17 -31.43 -43.47 -12.05
CA ARG A 17 -31.03 -42.09 -12.31
C ARG A 17 -30.33 -41.43 -11.12
N ILE A 18 -30.80 -41.69 -9.89
CA ILE A 18 -30.17 -41.17 -8.67
C ILE A 18 -28.75 -41.72 -8.50
N THR A 19 -28.53 -43.00 -8.80
CA THR A 19 -27.19 -43.60 -8.73
C THR A 19 -26.20 -42.97 -9.71
N ILE A 20 -26.65 -42.63 -10.92
CA ILE A 20 -25.79 -41.97 -11.94
C ILE A 20 -25.41 -40.57 -11.48
N TRP A 21 -26.36 -39.78 -10.96
CA TRP A 21 -26.08 -38.43 -10.47
C TRP A 21 -25.14 -38.41 -9.26
N LEU A 22 -25.30 -39.35 -8.32
CA LEU A 22 -24.39 -39.49 -7.18
C LEU A 22 -22.97 -39.84 -7.63
N ALA A 23 -22.81 -40.78 -8.58
CA ALA A 23 -21.49 -41.15 -9.10
C ALA A 23 -20.79 -39.97 -9.79
N LEU A 24 -21.52 -39.19 -10.61
CA LEU A 24 -20.97 -37.99 -11.27
C LEU A 24 -20.54 -36.92 -10.26
N LEU A 25 -21.31 -36.72 -9.18
CA LEU A 25 -20.98 -35.75 -8.14
C LEU A 25 -19.72 -36.14 -7.37
N PHE A 26 -19.53 -37.42 -7.07
CA PHE A 26 -18.31 -37.92 -6.43
C PHE A 26 -17.08 -37.79 -7.33
N ILE A 27 -17.20 -38.05 -8.64
CA ILE A 27 -16.10 -37.88 -9.61
C ILE A 27 -15.71 -36.40 -9.71
N ALA A 28 -16.69 -35.50 -9.82
CA ALA A 28 -16.43 -34.06 -9.87
C ALA A 28 -15.74 -33.55 -8.59
N GLY A 29 -16.16 -34.03 -7.41
CA GLY A 29 -15.50 -33.75 -6.14
C GLY A 29 -14.05 -34.24 -6.09
N GLY A 30 -13.77 -35.44 -6.60
CA GLY A 30 -12.41 -35.97 -6.72
C GLY A 30 -11.50 -35.12 -7.59
N MET A 31 -12.00 -34.68 -8.75
CA MET A 31 -11.27 -33.76 -9.64
C MET A 31 -10.99 -32.40 -8.98
N ALA A 32 -11.95 -31.86 -8.23
CA ALA A 32 -11.77 -30.60 -7.53
C ALA A 32 -10.71 -30.71 -6.43
N VAL A 33 -10.70 -31.78 -5.64
CA VAL A 33 -9.68 -32.02 -4.61
C VAL A 33 -8.30 -32.24 -5.22
N GLN A 34 -8.19 -32.98 -6.33
CA GLN A 34 -6.91 -33.16 -7.03
C GLN A 34 -6.41 -31.84 -7.62
N SER A 35 -7.29 -31.04 -8.23
CA SER A 35 -6.94 -29.70 -8.74
C SER A 35 -6.47 -28.79 -7.60
N LEU A 36 -7.15 -28.82 -6.45
CA LEU A 36 -6.74 -28.09 -5.25
C LEU A 36 -5.38 -28.56 -4.74
N GLN A 37 -5.11 -29.88 -4.70
CA GLN A 37 -3.82 -30.43 -4.28
C GLN A 37 -2.69 -30.02 -5.23
N VAL A 38 -2.92 -30.03 -6.55
CA VAL A 38 -1.92 -29.58 -7.54
C VAL A 38 -1.66 -28.07 -7.44
N ASN A 39 -2.71 -27.27 -7.23
CA ASN A 39 -2.58 -25.82 -7.12
C ASN A 39 -1.98 -25.37 -5.78
N LEU A 40 -2.22 -26.09 -4.67
CA LEU A 40 -1.67 -25.73 -3.36
C LEU A 40 -0.22 -26.19 -3.14
N PHE A 41 0.24 -27.20 -3.88
CA PHE A 41 1.59 -27.77 -3.72
C PHE A 41 2.40 -27.67 -5.02
N THR A 42 2.45 -26.49 -5.64
CA THR A 42 3.45 -26.27 -6.68
C THR A 42 4.83 -26.31 -6.01
N GLN A 43 5.72 -27.16 -6.53
CA GLN A 43 7.04 -27.38 -5.92
C GLN A 43 7.85 -26.07 -5.82
N SER A 44 7.57 -25.11 -6.71
CA SER A 44 8.11 -23.75 -6.69
C SER A 44 7.76 -22.94 -5.43
N ASP A 45 6.56 -23.12 -4.86
CA ASP A 45 6.15 -22.36 -3.67
C ASP A 45 6.86 -22.88 -2.43
N VAL A 46 7.03 -24.21 -2.34
CA VAL A 46 7.81 -24.85 -1.28
C VAL A 46 9.29 -24.45 -1.38
N ASP A 47 9.85 -24.43 -2.59
CA ASP A 47 11.23 -24.00 -2.82
C ASP A 47 11.46 -22.53 -2.41
N ARG A 48 10.52 -21.64 -2.76
CA ARG A 48 10.58 -20.22 -2.41
C ARG A 48 10.44 -20.03 -0.90
N ALA A 49 9.51 -20.73 -0.25
CA ALA A 49 9.31 -20.66 1.20
C ALA A 49 10.55 -21.15 1.96
N PHE A 50 11.16 -22.25 1.52
CA PHE A 50 12.40 -22.76 2.12
C PHE A 50 13.57 -21.79 1.93
N ALA A 51 13.76 -21.24 0.72
CA ALA A 51 14.82 -20.27 0.46
C ALA A 51 14.66 -18.98 1.28
N ASN A 52 13.41 -18.50 1.44
CA ASN A 52 13.11 -17.35 2.30
C ASN A 52 13.43 -17.63 3.76
N ALA A 53 12.96 -18.76 4.31
CA ALA A 53 13.20 -19.12 5.71
C ALA A 53 14.70 -19.24 6.03
N MET A 54 15.47 -19.85 5.14
CA MET A 54 16.93 -19.96 5.28
C MET A 54 17.61 -18.59 5.22
N ALA A 55 17.25 -17.74 4.26
CA ALA A 55 17.79 -16.40 4.13
C ALA A 55 17.47 -15.53 5.36
N GLU A 56 16.23 -15.60 5.87
CA GLU A 56 15.78 -14.86 7.05
C GLU A 56 16.55 -15.28 8.30
N GLN A 57 16.65 -16.60 8.55
CA GLN A 57 17.39 -17.13 9.69
C GLN A 57 18.86 -16.67 9.67
N MET A 58 19.50 -16.69 8.49
CA MET A 58 20.90 -16.30 8.33
C MET A 58 21.09 -14.78 8.46
N SER A 59 20.23 -13.98 7.82
CA SER A 59 20.27 -12.53 7.96
C SER A 59 20.09 -12.10 9.41
N HIS A 60 19.13 -12.72 10.12
CA HIS A 60 18.86 -12.45 11.52
C HIS A 60 20.05 -12.80 12.42
N ALA A 61 20.66 -13.97 12.22
CA ALA A 61 21.84 -14.39 12.98
C ALA A 61 23.04 -13.44 12.77
N LEU A 62 23.27 -12.97 11.54
CA LEU A 62 24.31 -11.97 11.24
C LEU A 62 24.00 -10.62 11.88
N SER A 63 22.75 -10.19 11.83
CA SER A 63 22.29 -8.94 12.43
C SER A 63 22.51 -8.91 13.95
N ILE A 64 22.16 -10.00 14.66
CA ILE A 64 22.41 -10.14 16.10
C ILE A 64 23.90 -10.00 16.43
N ARG A 65 24.78 -10.68 15.68
CA ARG A 65 26.24 -10.62 15.93
C ARG A 65 26.82 -9.22 15.67
N LEU A 66 26.33 -8.52 14.65
CA LEU A 66 26.70 -7.12 14.40
C LEU A 66 26.20 -6.21 15.53
N GLN A 67 25.01 -6.46 16.05
CA GLN A 67 24.46 -5.71 17.18
C GLN A 67 25.28 -5.92 18.47
N ASP A 68 25.74 -7.14 18.74
CA ASP A 68 26.62 -7.42 19.88
C ASP A 68 27.99 -6.75 19.72
N THR A 69 28.54 -6.75 18.50
CA THR A 69 29.77 -6.02 18.19
C THR A 69 29.60 -4.51 18.42
N ARG A 70 28.46 -3.94 18.00
CA ARG A 70 28.08 -2.54 18.27
C ARG A 70 28.03 -2.24 19.76
N ARG A 71 27.41 -3.11 20.56
CA ARG A 71 27.32 -2.94 22.03
C ARG A 71 28.70 -2.91 22.68
N LEU A 72 29.58 -3.82 22.30
CA LEU A 72 30.95 -3.86 22.81
C LEU A 72 31.74 -2.60 22.40
N GLN A 73 31.62 -2.17 21.15
CA GLN A 73 32.23 -0.93 20.68
C GLN A 73 31.74 0.30 21.44
N GLN A 74 30.43 0.40 21.67
CA GLN A 74 29.84 1.51 22.41
C GLN A 74 30.26 1.50 23.89
N ALA A 75 30.33 0.32 24.51
CA ALA A 75 30.83 0.19 25.88
C ALA A 75 32.31 0.60 25.96
N ALA A 76 33.12 0.21 24.97
CA ALA A 76 34.53 0.58 24.89
C ALA A 76 34.73 2.09 24.69
N SER A 77 33.96 2.72 23.79
CA SER A 77 34.08 4.16 23.49
C SER A 77 33.60 5.05 24.64
N ASN A 78 32.59 4.60 25.39
CA ASN A 78 32.03 5.33 26.52
C ASN A 78 32.78 5.10 27.84
N HIS A 79 33.75 4.19 27.88
CA HIS A 79 34.49 3.90 29.10
C HIS A 79 35.36 5.12 29.50
N PRO A 80 35.37 5.55 30.78
CA PRO A 80 36.11 6.75 31.21
C PRO A 80 37.61 6.70 30.90
N GLN A 81 38.22 5.52 31.00
CA GLN A 81 39.65 5.35 30.67
C GLN A 81 39.93 5.52 29.17
N THR A 82 38.93 5.37 28.29
CA THR A 82 39.08 5.62 26.85
C THR A 82 39.23 7.11 26.56
N LEU A 83 38.47 7.96 27.26
CA LEU A 83 38.64 9.41 27.19
C LEU A 83 40.00 9.84 27.76
N GLN A 84 40.44 9.24 28.87
CA GLN A 84 41.77 9.52 29.43
C GLN A 84 42.90 9.10 28.47
N ALA A 85 42.80 7.90 27.88
CA ALA A 85 43.77 7.40 26.91
C ALA A 85 43.80 8.19 25.60
N LEU A 86 42.71 8.87 25.25
CA LEU A 86 42.65 9.81 24.13
C LEU A 86 43.44 11.10 24.42
N ARG A 87 43.53 11.53 25.69
CA ARG A 87 44.23 12.77 26.10
C ARG A 87 45.72 12.55 26.36
N GLU A 88 46.10 11.47 27.05
CA GLU A 88 47.44 11.30 27.64
C GLU A 88 48.18 10.04 27.15
N ASP A 89 47.78 9.45 26.03
CA ASP A 89 48.27 8.17 25.47
C ASP A 89 48.59 7.10 26.55
N ASN A 90 47.59 6.29 26.92
CA ASN A 90 47.73 5.23 27.90
C ASN A 90 47.89 3.85 27.22
N PRO A 91 49.13 3.29 27.15
CA PRO A 91 49.37 2.01 26.48
C PRO A 91 48.75 0.80 27.21
N ALA A 92 48.61 0.86 28.54
CA ALA A 92 48.00 -0.22 29.32
C ALA A 92 46.50 -0.33 29.00
N TRP A 93 45.79 0.79 28.91
CA TRP A 93 44.38 0.80 28.53
C TRP A 93 44.17 0.33 27.07
N ARG A 94 45.05 0.70 26.15
CA ARG A 94 45.01 0.19 24.76
C ARG A 94 45.13 -1.35 24.70
N ALA A 95 45.93 -1.95 25.58
CA ALA A 95 46.03 -3.42 25.68
C ALA A 95 44.72 -4.04 26.21
N THR A 96 44.11 -3.44 27.23
CA THR A 96 42.80 -3.87 27.76
C THR A 96 41.70 -3.73 26.72
N LEU A 97 41.66 -2.63 25.95
CA LEU A 97 40.70 -2.43 24.86
C LEU A 97 40.82 -3.52 23.78
N ARG A 98 42.04 -3.99 23.47
CA ARG A 98 42.24 -5.11 22.53
C ARG A 98 41.70 -6.43 23.06
N GLN A 99 41.78 -6.68 24.36
CA GLN A 99 41.17 -7.86 24.98
C GLN A 99 39.64 -7.76 25.02
N PHE A 100 39.11 -6.55 25.26
CA PHE A 100 37.68 -6.29 25.34
C PHE A 100 36.98 -6.36 23.97
N LEU A 101 37.61 -5.83 22.92
CA LEU A 101 37.13 -5.88 21.54
C LEU A 101 37.70 -7.12 20.82
N ALA A 102 37.31 -8.30 21.30
CA ALA A 102 37.75 -9.57 20.73
C ALA A 102 37.51 -9.62 19.21
N GLY A 103 38.58 -9.84 18.44
CA GLY A 103 38.55 -9.88 16.97
C GLY A 103 39.04 -8.60 16.28
N ALA A 104 39.27 -7.50 17.01
CA ALA A 104 39.95 -6.32 16.48
C ALA A 104 41.45 -6.60 16.28
N SER A 105 41.95 -6.43 15.05
CA SER A 105 43.37 -6.58 14.71
C SER A 105 44.17 -5.32 15.03
N GLN A 106 43.57 -4.14 14.86
CA GLN A 106 44.15 -2.84 15.23
C GLN A 106 43.12 -1.95 15.91
N LEU A 107 43.58 -1.12 16.86
CA LEU A 107 42.78 -0.08 17.51
C LEU A 107 43.54 1.23 17.46
N ARG A 108 42.83 2.32 17.13
CA ARG A 108 43.36 3.68 17.08
C ARG A 108 42.42 4.62 17.82
N LEU A 109 42.98 5.46 18.68
CA LEU A 109 42.27 6.57 19.31
C LEU A 109 42.69 7.84 18.56
N ILE A 110 41.74 8.47 17.90
CA ILE A 110 41.97 9.60 17.00
C ILE A 110 41.34 10.83 17.62
N ARG A 111 42.16 11.83 17.96
CA ARG A 111 41.67 13.13 18.43
C ARG A 111 41.07 13.90 17.26
N ARG A 112 40.15 14.82 17.56
CA ARG A 112 39.52 15.67 16.54
C ARG A 112 40.54 16.42 15.67
N ASP A 113 41.59 16.94 16.29
CA ASP A 113 42.65 17.69 15.59
C ASP A 113 43.56 16.79 14.74
N ASP A 114 43.70 15.52 15.13
CA ASP A 114 44.55 14.54 14.45
C ASP A 114 43.80 13.75 13.35
N ALA A 115 42.51 14.04 13.15
CA ALA A 115 41.68 13.33 12.17
C ALA A 115 42.01 13.71 10.72
N MET A 116 42.67 14.85 10.51
CA MET A 116 43.09 15.30 9.18
C MET A 116 44.27 14.46 8.65
N GLY A 117 44.18 14.00 7.41
CA GLY A 117 45.27 13.30 6.73
C GLY A 117 45.25 11.77 6.84
N LEU A 118 44.25 11.18 7.51
CA LEU A 118 44.09 9.72 7.62
C LEU A 118 44.03 9.02 6.25
N HIS A 119 43.56 9.69 5.20
CA HIS A 119 43.52 9.16 3.84
C HIS A 119 44.89 8.71 3.32
N THR A 120 45.98 9.33 3.78
CA THR A 120 47.35 8.98 3.36
C THR A 120 47.80 7.60 3.88
N THR A 121 47.24 7.14 5.01
CA THR A 121 47.65 5.89 5.68
C THR A 121 46.56 4.82 5.65
N LEU A 122 45.30 5.21 5.71
CA LEU A 122 44.14 4.31 5.82
C LEU A 122 43.16 4.42 4.64
N GLY A 123 43.39 5.36 3.71
CA GLY A 123 42.54 5.59 2.54
C GLY A 123 41.35 6.53 2.83
N TYR A 124 40.77 7.07 1.75
CA TYR A 124 39.72 8.08 1.82
C TYR A 124 38.44 7.58 2.51
N ALA A 125 38.08 6.31 2.33
CA ALA A 125 36.90 5.73 2.96
C ALA A 125 36.98 5.75 4.50
N VAL A 126 38.16 5.44 5.06
CA VAL A 126 38.35 5.47 6.51
C VAL A 126 38.38 6.91 7.03
N GLN A 127 38.96 7.84 6.28
CA GLN A 127 38.91 9.26 6.65
C GLN A 127 37.49 9.80 6.66
N ASP A 128 36.69 9.45 5.64
CA ASP A 128 35.27 9.82 5.58
C ASP A 128 34.50 9.22 6.77
N LEU A 129 34.68 7.94 7.06
CA LEU A 129 34.07 7.26 8.20
C LEU A 129 34.37 7.99 9.52
N VAL A 130 35.64 8.29 9.79
CA VAL A 130 36.06 9.02 11.00
C VAL A 130 35.48 10.43 11.04
N SER A 131 35.45 11.13 9.91
CA SER A 131 34.91 12.49 9.80
C SER A 131 33.40 12.52 10.08
N ARG A 132 32.65 11.56 9.53
CA ARG A 132 31.22 11.38 9.80
C ARG A 132 30.97 11.12 11.29
N THR A 133 31.74 10.23 11.92
CA THR A 133 31.61 9.94 13.35
C THR A 133 31.91 11.15 14.23
N LEU A 134 32.92 11.97 13.89
CA LEU A 134 33.23 13.22 14.60
C LEU A 134 32.10 14.25 14.52
N ASN A 135 31.30 14.20 13.45
CA ASN A 135 30.17 15.08 13.21
C ASN A 135 28.85 14.52 13.77
N GLY A 136 28.88 13.41 14.50
CA GLY A 136 27.72 12.84 15.17
C GLY A 136 26.91 11.84 14.34
N ALA A 137 27.42 11.38 13.20
CA ALA A 137 26.81 10.29 12.47
C ALA A 137 26.85 8.97 13.28
N ASP A 138 25.89 8.08 13.00
CA ASP A 138 25.78 6.79 13.66
C ASP A 138 27.02 5.91 13.50
N MET A 139 27.30 5.10 14.53
CA MET A 139 28.39 4.13 14.53
C MET A 139 28.15 3.04 13.48
N ARG A 140 29.05 2.92 12.50
CA ARG A 140 28.93 1.96 11.38
C ARG A 140 30.20 1.13 11.22
N LEU A 141 29.99 -0.12 10.84
CA LEU A 141 31.03 -1.04 10.38
C LEU A 141 31.08 -0.97 8.86
N GLU A 142 32.17 -0.53 8.26
CA GLU A 142 32.30 -0.47 6.80
C GLU A 142 33.45 -1.38 6.34
N ALA A 143 33.19 -2.16 5.30
CA ALA A 143 34.20 -2.91 4.57
C ALA A 143 34.88 -1.98 3.57
N VAL A 144 36.21 -1.93 3.61
CA VAL A 144 37.06 -1.08 2.78
C VAL A 144 38.09 -1.96 2.10
N GLN A 145 38.15 -1.91 0.76
CA GLN A 145 39.18 -2.60 0.02
C GLN A 145 40.48 -1.76 0.02
N ARG A 146 41.58 -2.32 0.53
CA ARG A 146 42.90 -1.69 0.53
C ARG A 146 43.94 -2.69 0.04
N ASN A 147 44.70 -2.31 -0.98
CA ASN A 147 45.73 -3.16 -1.61
C ASN A 147 45.22 -4.53 -2.10
N GLY A 148 43.93 -4.63 -2.44
CA GLY A 148 43.29 -5.88 -2.88
C GLY A 148 42.65 -6.68 -1.75
N ASP A 149 43.03 -6.43 -0.49
CA ASP A 149 42.48 -7.10 0.69
C ASP A 149 41.30 -6.33 1.28
N LEU A 150 40.37 -7.07 1.89
CA LEU A 150 39.19 -6.52 2.55
C LEU A 150 39.48 -6.24 4.03
N HIS A 151 39.29 -4.99 4.45
CA HIS A 151 39.46 -4.54 5.83
C HIS A 151 38.14 -4.02 6.38
N PHE A 152 37.87 -4.26 7.66
CA PHE A 152 36.60 -3.86 8.29
C PHE A 152 36.84 -2.81 9.36
N TYR A 153 36.29 -1.62 9.19
CA TYR A 153 36.50 -0.51 10.13
C TYR A 153 35.23 -0.15 10.86
N TRP A 154 35.33 -0.05 12.18
CA TRP A 154 34.28 0.44 13.07
C TRP A 154 34.75 1.74 13.73
N ALA A 155 34.01 2.82 13.52
CA ALA A 155 34.28 4.11 14.16
C ALA A 155 33.22 4.43 15.22
N SER A 156 33.68 4.67 16.46
CA SER A 156 32.83 4.99 17.60
C SER A 156 33.23 6.32 18.24
N PRO A 157 32.28 7.22 18.52
CA PRO A 157 32.60 8.52 19.12
C PRO A 157 33.02 8.35 20.57
N VAL A 158 34.12 8.98 20.96
CA VAL A 158 34.56 9.11 22.35
C VAL A 158 34.09 10.47 22.85
N ARG A 159 33.24 10.48 23.87
CA ARG A 159 32.60 11.69 24.39
C ARG A 159 33.30 12.20 25.65
N ASP A 160 33.32 13.52 25.82
CA ASP A 160 33.75 14.16 27.07
C ASP A 160 32.65 14.11 28.15
N GLU A 161 32.96 14.61 29.35
CA GLU A 161 32.02 14.65 30.48
C GLU A 161 30.77 15.49 30.17
N GLN A 162 30.85 16.42 29.21
CA GLN A 162 29.75 17.24 28.71
C GLN A 162 29.02 16.62 27.50
N GLN A 163 29.25 15.32 27.22
CA GLN A 163 28.67 14.57 26.09
C GLN A 163 29.07 15.04 24.69
N ARG A 164 30.06 15.92 24.56
CA ARG A 164 30.59 16.39 23.26
C ARG A 164 31.59 15.39 22.72
N ILE A 165 31.63 15.23 21.40
CA ILE A 165 32.55 14.29 20.74
C ILE A 165 33.97 14.86 20.76
N ALA A 166 34.83 14.26 21.58
CA ALA A 166 36.23 14.64 21.76
C ALA A 166 37.17 13.93 20.77
N GLY A 167 36.77 12.75 20.27
CA GLY A 167 37.54 11.97 19.31
C GLY A 167 36.81 10.71 18.86
N VAL A 168 37.53 9.80 18.21
CA VAL A 168 37.00 8.54 17.67
C VAL A 168 37.86 7.36 18.12
N LEU A 169 37.21 6.31 18.60
CA LEU A 169 37.77 4.97 18.70
C LEU A 169 37.54 4.26 17.37
N LEU A 170 38.61 4.08 16.60
CA LEU A 170 38.61 3.36 15.34
C LEU A 170 39.17 1.95 15.56
N ALA A 171 38.35 0.94 15.31
CA ALA A 171 38.75 -0.45 15.36
C ALA A 171 38.77 -1.07 13.96
N GLU A 172 39.85 -1.76 13.65
CA GLU A 172 39.96 -2.60 12.46
C GLU A 172 39.72 -4.06 12.87
N TYR A 173 38.73 -4.70 12.29
CA TYR A 173 38.43 -6.12 12.51
C TYR A 173 39.10 -6.99 11.43
N GLY A 174 39.76 -8.07 11.86
CA GLY A 174 40.52 -8.94 10.98
C GLY A 174 39.72 -10.13 10.41
N PRO A 175 40.33 -10.92 9.51
CA PRO A 175 39.69 -12.11 8.91
C PRO A 175 39.21 -13.16 9.92
N ALA A 176 39.90 -13.29 11.06
CA ALA A 176 39.51 -14.20 12.13
C ALA A 176 38.17 -13.81 12.77
N TRP A 177 37.88 -12.51 12.88
CA TRP A 177 36.57 -12.04 13.33
C TRP A 177 35.50 -12.38 12.29
N LEU A 178 35.78 -12.17 11.00
CA LEU A 178 34.86 -12.52 9.90
C LEU A 178 34.54 -14.03 9.83
N SER A 179 35.53 -14.89 10.10
CA SER A 179 35.30 -16.35 10.10
C SER A 179 34.25 -16.81 11.10
N GLN A 180 34.01 -16.06 12.19
CA GLN A 180 32.94 -16.34 13.15
C GLN A 180 31.54 -16.07 12.58
N PHE A 181 31.43 -15.23 11.54
CA PHE A 181 30.18 -14.99 10.81
C PHE A 181 29.92 -16.09 9.77
N GLN A 182 30.98 -16.71 9.25
CA GLN A 182 30.89 -17.78 8.25
C GLN A 182 30.51 -19.14 8.86
N SER A 183 30.88 -19.39 10.13
CA SER A 183 30.66 -20.69 10.80
C SER A 183 29.18 -21.01 11.12
N GLY A 184 28.27 -20.04 10.97
CA GLY A 184 26.84 -20.24 11.15
C GLY A 184 26.10 -20.75 9.90
N ALA A 185 26.76 -20.76 8.74
CA ALA A 185 26.15 -21.19 7.49
C ALA A 185 26.29 -22.70 7.28
N SER A 186 25.16 -23.41 7.22
CA SER A 186 25.15 -24.84 6.89
C SER A 186 25.72 -25.05 5.48
N GLN A 187 26.84 -25.77 5.38
CA GLN A 187 27.56 -25.97 4.12
C GLN A 187 26.80 -26.84 3.09
N THR A 188 25.72 -27.50 3.51
CA THR A 188 25.02 -28.52 2.70
C THR A 188 23.72 -28.03 2.05
N LEU A 189 23.14 -26.91 2.50
CA LEU A 189 21.79 -26.49 2.08
C LEU A 189 21.77 -25.43 0.96
N GLY A 190 22.88 -24.72 0.74
CA GLY A 190 22.99 -23.67 -0.26
C GLY A 190 24.24 -22.83 -0.08
N GLN A 191 24.38 -21.79 -0.91
CA GLN A 191 25.45 -20.80 -0.85
C GLN A 191 24.90 -19.47 -0.33
N VAL A 192 25.69 -18.79 0.50
CA VAL A 192 25.41 -17.45 1.02
C VAL A 192 26.47 -16.50 0.52
N VAL A 193 26.04 -15.35 0.03
CA VAL A 193 26.90 -14.24 -0.38
C VAL A 193 26.48 -13.00 0.40
N VAL A 194 27.41 -12.34 1.08
CA VAL A 194 27.14 -11.04 1.72
C VAL A 194 27.84 -9.96 0.92
N THR A 195 27.12 -8.90 0.57
CA THR A 195 27.60 -7.81 -0.28
C THR A 195 27.32 -6.47 0.38
N GLN A 196 28.33 -5.60 0.40
CA GLN A 196 28.20 -4.20 0.81
C GLN A 196 27.91 -3.33 -0.43
N TYR A 197 26.89 -2.48 -0.36
CA TYR A 197 26.65 -1.43 -1.34
C TYR A 197 26.95 -0.08 -0.71
N VAL A 198 27.76 0.73 -1.39
CA VAL A 198 28.05 2.11 -1.01
C VAL A 198 27.12 2.98 -1.84
N ASP A 199 26.21 3.68 -1.18
CA ASP A 199 25.04 4.37 -1.77
C ASP A 199 23.99 3.44 -2.39
N ASN A 200 22.78 3.96 -2.66
CA ASN A 200 21.62 3.21 -3.18
C ASN A 200 21.84 2.56 -4.58
N ASP A 201 23.05 2.57 -5.11
CA ASP A 201 23.44 1.92 -6.37
C ASP A 201 23.77 0.44 -6.13
N ARG A 202 22.81 -0.44 -6.43
CA ARG A 202 22.96 -1.90 -6.32
C ARG A 202 23.80 -2.53 -7.44
N SER A 203 24.34 -1.74 -8.37
CA SER A 203 25.10 -2.26 -9.52
C SER A 203 26.58 -2.53 -9.21
N ARG A 204 27.15 -1.90 -8.16
CA ARG A 204 28.56 -2.03 -7.77
C ARG A 204 28.72 -2.37 -6.29
N GLY A 205 28.30 -3.59 -5.93
CA GLY A 205 28.48 -4.12 -4.58
C GLY A 205 29.87 -4.72 -4.35
N LEU A 206 30.46 -4.47 -3.18
CA LEU A 206 31.68 -5.11 -2.70
C LEU A 206 31.31 -6.42 -1.98
N GLU A 207 31.70 -7.56 -2.53
CA GLU A 207 31.49 -8.86 -1.88
C GLU A 207 32.33 -8.95 -0.60
N ILE A 208 31.66 -9.18 0.54
CA ILE A 208 32.25 -9.26 1.87
C ILE A 208 32.74 -10.68 2.14
N PHE A 209 31.88 -11.66 1.93
CA PHE A 209 32.25 -13.07 1.95
C PHE A 209 31.22 -13.94 1.22
N ARG A 210 31.68 -15.14 0.88
CA ARG A 210 30.88 -16.22 0.32
C ARG A 210 31.17 -17.51 1.08
N THR A 211 30.13 -18.25 1.42
CA THR A 211 30.23 -19.53 2.15
C THR A 211 29.15 -20.50 1.68
N GLY A 212 29.40 -21.81 1.80
CA GLY A 212 28.51 -22.87 1.32
C GLY A 212 28.95 -23.50 -0.01
N LYS A 213 28.27 -24.58 -0.41
CA LYS A 213 28.57 -25.35 -1.63
C LYS A 213 28.18 -24.54 -2.87
N ASP A 214 29.06 -24.47 -3.87
CA ASP A 214 28.74 -23.83 -5.15
C ASP A 214 27.49 -24.46 -5.76
N ALA A 215 26.50 -23.62 -6.04
CA ALA A 215 25.23 -24.02 -6.61
C ALA A 215 25.02 -23.25 -7.93
N PRO A 216 24.49 -23.90 -8.99
CA PRO A 216 24.11 -23.19 -10.20
C PRO A 216 23.01 -22.17 -9.89
N ARG A 217 23.04 -21.01 -10.55
CA ARG A 217 22.06 -19.90 -10.39
C ARG A 217 20.69 -20.22 -11.00
N THR A 218 20.22 -21.46 -10.86
CA THR A 218 18.97 -21.97 -11.44
C THR A 218 17.79 -21.88 -10.48
N GLY A 219 18.02 -21.58 -9.19
CA GLY A 219 16.98 -21.39 -8.17
C GLY A 219 16.56 -19.92 -7.94
N THR A 220 15.45 -19.72 -7.23
CA THR A 220 15.01 -18.37 -6.80
C THR A 220 15.99 -17.82 -5.77
N LEU A 221 16.76 -16.79 -6.16
CA LEU A 221 17.68 -16.09 -5.29
C LEU A 221 16.89 -15.24 -4.29
N VAL A 222 17.23 -15.34 -3.01
CA VAL A 222 16.61 -14.52 -1.96
C VAL A 222 17.65 -13.56 -1.44
N THR A 223 17.39 -12.25 -1.54
CA THR A 223 18.28 -11.21 -1.02
C THR A 223 17.59 -10.43 0.09
N LEU A 224 18.19 -10.39 1.28
CA LEU A 224 17.66 -9.71 2.45
C LEU A 224 18.69 -8.73 3.02
N PRO A 225 18.27 -7.57 3.53
CA PRO A 225 19.17 -6.65 4.21
C PRO A 225 19.60 -7.25 5.56
N ILE A 226 20.89 -7.08 5.91
CA ILE A 226 21.43 -7.31 7.25
C ILE A 226 21.43 -5.99 8.04
N ASN A 227 21.80 -4.90 7.35
CA ASN A 227 21.73 -3.51 7.80
C ASN A 227 21.51 -2.60 6.56
N ASP A 228 21.67 -1.28 6.70
CA ASP A 228 21.38 -0.30 5.65
C ASP A 228 22.21 -0.48 4.35
N PHE A 229 23.36 -1.18 4.42
CA PHE A 229 24.31 -1.27 3.31
C PHE A 229 24.88 -2.68 3.08
N TRP A 230 24.71 -3.63 4.01
CA TRP A 230 25.05 -5.05 3.83
C TRP A 230 23.81 -5.87 3.54
N TYR A 231 23.88 -6.67 2.47
CA TYR A 231 22.81 -7.54 2.04
C TYR A 231 23.31 -8.98 1.95
N LEU A 232 22.49 -9.90 2.44
CA LEU A 232 22.69 -11.34 2.31
C LEU A 232 21.90 -11.84 1.11
N THR A 233 22.56 -12.54 0.19
CA THR A 233 21.95 -13.30 -0.90
C THR A 233 22.12 -14.79 -0.65
N TYR A 234 21.01 -15.51 -0.52
CA TYR A 234 20.96 -16.97 -0.43
C TYR A 234 20.70 -17.59 -1.80
N ILE A 235 21.48 -18.62 -2.13
CA ILE A 235 21.43 -19.39 -3.37
C ILE A 235 21.19 -20.86 -2.99
N PRO A 236 19.99 -21.42 -3.26
CA PRO A 236 19.68 -22.80 -2.86
C PRO A 236 20.46 -23.84 -3.69
N ALA A 237 20.82 -24.98 -3.07
CA ALA A 237 21.46 -26.10 -3.74
C ALA A 237 20.47 -26.93 -4.62
N GLU A 238 20.99 -27.70 -5.59
CA GLU A 238 20.19 -28.59 -6.46
C GLU A 238 19.63 -29.83 -5.73
N GLU A 239 20.34 -30.36 -4.73
CA GLU A 239 19.87 -31.50 -3.94
C GLU A 239 18.89 -31.02 -2.87
N ARG A 240 17.59 -31.21 -3.12
CA ARG A 240 16.50 -30.73 -2.26
C ARG A 240 15.86 -31.87 -1.47
N PRO A 241 15.44 -31.64 -0.21
CA PRO A 241 14.60 -32.58 0.50
C PRO A 241 13.24 -32.68 -0.20
N GLN A 242 12.95 -33.83 -0.82
CA GLN A 242 11.64 -34.10 -1.41
C GLN A 242 10.60 -34.25 -0.30
N LEU A 243 9.64 -33.33 -0.21
CA LEU A 243 8.43 -33.59 0.58
C LEU A 243 7.68 -34.74 -0.09
N SER A 244 7.53 -35.87 0.61
CA SER A 244 6.66 -36.96 0.18
C SER A 244 5.22 -36.50 0.23
N LEU A 245 4.71 -35.98 -0.88
CA LEU A 245 3.28 -35.73 -1.06
C LEU A 245 2.57 -37.09 -1.08
N MET A 246 1.46 -37.21 -0.36
CA MET A 246 0.58 -38.39 -0.39
C MET A 246 0.34 -38.82 -1.85
N PRO A 247 0.45 -40.12 -2.19
CA PRO A 247 0.42 -40.59 -3.57
C PRO A 247 -0.88 -40.15 -4.24
N MET A 248 -0.80 -39.64 -5.48
CA MET A 248 -1.93 -39.12 -6.29
C MET A 248 -3.16 -40.05 -6.35
N VAL A 249 -2.99 -41.32 -5.98
CA VAL A 249 -4.02 -42.35 -5.94
C VAL A 249 -4.97 -42.22 -4.74
N THR A 250 -4.53 -41.63 -3.61
CA THR A 250 -5.34 -41.54 -2.38
C THR A 250 -6.71 -40.87 -2.52
N PRO A 251 -6.85 -39.66 -3.11
CA PRO A 251 -8.16 -39.03 -3.26
C PRO A 251 -9.11 -39.85 -4.14
N TRP A 252 -8.59 -40.55 -5.15
CA TRP A 252 -9.38 -41.42 -6.02
C TRP A 252 -9.86 -42.70 -5.32
N VAL A 253 -9.05 -43.25 -4.40
CA VAL A 253 -9.46 -44.40 -3.58
C VAL A 253 -10.61 -44.01 -2.64
N VAL A 254 -10.57 -42.83 -2.04
CA VAL A 254 -11.65 -42.33 -1.16
C VAL A 254 -12.94 -42.13 -1.94
N VAL A 255 -12.87 -41.51 -3.12
CA VAL A 255 -14.02 -41.32 -4.02
C VAL A 255 -14.64 -42.65 -4.45
N LEU A 256 -13.81 -43.64 -4.80
CA LEU A 256 -14.27 -44.98 -5.16
C LEU A 256 -14.99 -45.66 -3.99
N LEU A 257 -14.41 -45.59 -2.79
CA LEU A 257 -14.99 -46.20 -1.59
C LEU A 257 -16.34 -45.56 -1.24
N ALA A 258 -16.42 -44.23 -1.28
CA ALA A 258 -17.65 -43.48 -1.02
C ALA A 258 -18.75 -43.84 -2.04
N THR A 259 -18.39 -44.00 -3.31
CA THR A 259 -19.33 -44.40 -4.37
C THR A 259 -19.86 -45.82 -4.13
N LEU A 260 -18.98 -46.76 -3.76
CA LEU A 260 -19.37 -48.14 -3.46
C LEU A 260 -20.29 -48.23 -2.23
N VAL A 261 -20.01 -47.46 -1.17
CA VAL A 261 -20.87 -47.39 0.01
C VAL A 261 -22.23 -46.78 -0.33
N GLY A 262 -22.25 -45.69 -1.10
CA GLY A 262 -23.50 -45.07 -1.57
C GLY A 262 -24.35 -46.04 -2.39
N LEU A 263 -23.74 -46.79 -3.31
CA LEU A 263 -24.42 -47.81 -4.11
C LEU A 263 -24.98 -48.94 -3.23
N PHE A 264 -24.19 -49.41 -2.25
CA PHE A 264 -24.61 -50.47 -1.33
C PHE A 264 -25.84 -50.06 -0.51
N ILE A 265 -25.83 -48.84 0.05
CA ILE A 265 -26.98 -48.30 0.80
C ILE A 265 -28.22 -48.24 -0.10
N LEU A 266 -28.07 -47.76 -1.34
CA LEU A 266 -29.18 -47.55 -2.25
C LEU A 266 -29.80 -48.89 -2.73
N VAL A 267 -28.97 -49.90 -3.01
CA VAL A 267 -29.43 -51.28 -3.27
C VAL A 267 -30.13 -51.87 -2.04
N GLY A 268 -29.61 -51.62 -0.84
CA GLY A 268 -30.24 -52.04 0.42
C GLY A 268 -31.63 -51.44 0.60
N LEU A 269 -31.79 -50.15 0.32
CA LEU A 269 -33.08 -49.46 0.37
C LEU A 269 -34.07 -50.02 -0.67
N GLN A 270 -33.62 -50.23 -1.91
CA GLN A 270 -34.45 -50.86 -2.95
C GLN A 270 -34.94 -52.26 -2.54
N LYS A 271 -34.03 -53.12 -2.05
CA LYS A 271 -34.36 -54.47 -1.60
C LYS A 271 -35.38 -54.46 -0.47
N ARG A 272 -35.23 -53.53 0.48
CA ARG A 272 -36.17 -53.36 1.60
C ARG A 272 -37.55 -52.91 1.13
N GLU A 273 -37.63 -51.98 0.17
CA GLU A 273 -38.91 -51.57 -0.43
C GLU A 273 -39.58 -52.71 -1.22
N ILE A 274 -38.82 -53.48 -2.00
CA ILE A 274 -39.34 -54.64 -2.75
C ILE A 274 -39.89 -55.70 -1.79
N LEU A 275 -39.14 -56.08 -0.75
CA LEU A 275 -39.58 -57.05 0.26
C LEU A 275 -40.86 -56.59 0.97
N ARG A 276 -40.96 -55.30 1.29
CA ARG A 276 -42.16 -54.71 1.92
C ARG A 276 -43.38 -54.82 1.00
N ASN A 277 -43.25 -54.44 -0.27
CA ASN A 277 -44.35 -54.55 -1.25
C ASN A 277 -44.72 -56.02 -1.51
N GLN A 278 -43.75 -56.94 -1.54
CA GLN A 278 -44.00 -58.38 -1.70
C GLN A 278 -44.80 -58.96 -0.52
N LEU A 279 -44.44 -58.61 0.72
CA LEU A 279 -45.18 -59.04 1.92
C LEU A 279 -46.60 -58.49 1.93
N GLN A 280 -46.77 -57.21 1.57
CA GLN A 280 -48.10 -56.60 1.45
C GLN A 280 -48.94 -57.28 0.37
N LEU A 281 -48.36 -57.62 -0.77
CA LEU A 281 -49.04 -58.32 -1.86
C LEU A 281 -49.47 -59.73 -1.45
N LEU A 282 -48.59 -60.50 -0.81
CA LEU A 282 -48.91 -61.83 -0.30
C LEU A 282 -50.04 -61.80 0.75
N THR A 283 -50.03 -60.78 1.61
CA THR A 283 -51.09 -60.58 2.62
C THR A 283 -52.42 -60.24 1.95
N TYR A 284 -52.39 -59.37 0.93
CA TYR A 284 -53.56 -58.99 0.15
C TYR A 284 -54.17 -60.17 -0.61
N VAL A 285 -53.36 -60.95 -1.33
CA VAL A 285 -53.81 -62.15 -2.08
C VAL A 285 -54.41 -63.20 -1.14
N ARG A 286 -53.80 -63.43 0.04
CA ARG A 286 -54.38 -64.32 1.07
C ARG A 286 -55.72 -63.78 1.60
N GLY A 287 -55.85 -62.46 1.76
CA GLY A 287 -57.09 -61.80 2.17
C GLY A 287 -58.21 -61.95 1.15
N LEU A 288 -57.91 -61.76 -0.14
CA LEU A 288 -58.81 -61.99 -1.27
C LEU A 288 -59.33 -63.44 -1.29
N SER A 289 -58.45 -64.42 -1.09
CA SER A 289 -58.80 -65.85 -1.09
C SER A 289 -59.69 -66.26 0.09
N ARG A 290 -59.55 -65.65 1.28
CA ARG A 290 -60.23 -66.09 2.51
C ARG A 290 -61.40 -65.23 2.99
N ARG A 291 -61.42 -63.92 2.73
CA ARG A 291 -62.35 -62.98 3.40
C ARG A 291 -63.10 -62.00 2.50
N GLY A 292 -62.90 -62.03 1.18
CA GLY A 292 -63.62 -61.12 0.27
C GLY A 292 -63.31 -59.65 0.56
N VAL A 293 -62.03 -59.30 0.60
CA VAL A 293 -61.57 -57.92 0.81
C VAL A 293 -61.49 -57.22 -0.56
N ASP A 294 -62.30 -56.19 -0.78
CA ASP A 294 -62.38 -55.48 -2.07
C ASP A 294 -61.47 -54.24 -2.19
N GLU A 295 -60.94 -53.71 -1.09
CA GLU A 295 -60.03 -52.56 -1.14
C GLU A 295 -58.56 -52.96 -1.33
N GLN A 296 -57.93 -52.45 -2.39
CA GLN A 296 -56.50 -52.63 -2.66
C GLN A 296 -55.62 -51.80 -1.72
N PRO A 297 -54.55 -52.38 -1.12
CA PRO A 297 -53.56 -51.60 -0.41
C PRO A 297 -52.72 -50.73 -1.36
N THR A 298 -52.24 -49.60 -0.85
CA THR A 298 -51.34 -48.69 -1.59
C THR A 298 -49.93 -49.26 -1.62
N PHE A 299 -49.49 -49.71 -2.80
CA PHE A 299 -48.11 -50.14 -3.03
C PHE A 299 -47.24 -48.94 -3.38
N THR A 300 -45.97 -48.97 -2.99
CA THR A 300 -45.01 -47.88 -3.30
C THR A 300 -44.40 -48.00 -4.69
N LEU A 301 -44.30 -49.22 -5.21
CA LEU A 301 -43.81 -49.52 -6.55
C LEU A 301 -44.99 -49.85 -7.48
N ARG A 302 -45.04 -49.18 -8.64
CA ARG A 302 -46.11 -49.33 -9.63
C ARG A 302 -46.33 -50.77 -10.10
N LEU A 303 -45.25 -51.53 -10.28
CA LEU A 303 -45.31 -52.95 -10.69
C LEU A 303 -46.18 -53.80 -9.75
N PHE A 304 -46.06 -53.61 -8.43
CA PHE A 304 -46.82 -54.39 -7.45
C PHE A 304 -48.30 -53.98 -7.42
N HIS A 305 -48.60 -52.71 -7.70
CA HIS A 305 -49.97 -52.22 -7.82
C HIS A 305 -50.67 -52.81 -9.04
N GLU A 306 -50.00 -52.84 -10.20
CA GLU A 306 -50.52 -53.45 -11.43
C GLU A 306 -50.75 -54.96 -11.25
N LEU A 307 -49.80 -55.66 -10.62
CA LEU A 307 -49.91 -57.11 -10.36
C LEU A 307 -51.07 -57.45 -9.41
N ALA A 308 -51.29 -56.64 -8.37
CA ALA A 308 -52.44 -56.78 -7.47
C ALA A 308 -53.78 -56.63 -8.21
N GLY A 309 -53.87 -55.71 -9.18
CA GLY A 309 -55.06 -55.48 -10.00
C GLY A 309 -55.38 -56.68 -10.89
N SER A 310 -54.36 -57.23 -11.55
CA SER A 310 -54.53 -58.44 -12.37
C SER A 310 -54.98 -59.66 -11.56
N MET A 311 -54.43 -59.84 -10.34
CA MET A 311 -54.83 -60.96 -9.45
C MET A 311 -56.26 -60.83 -8.92
N GLN A 312 -56.71 -59.61 -8.61
CA GLN A 312 -58.09 -59.35 -8.18
C GLN A 312 -59.09 -59.70 -9.29
N HIS A 313 -58.81 -59.29 -10.54
CA HIS A 313 -59.62 -59.67 -11.69
C HIS A 313 -59.71 -61.19 -11.88
N LEU A 314 -58.58 -61.90 -11.76
CA LEU A 314 -58.52 -63.36 -11.93
C LEU A 314 -59.36 -64.12 -10.89
N ILE A 315 -59.31 -63.69 -9.62
CA ILE A 315 -60.08 -64.33 -8.53
C ILE A 315 -61.58 -64.06 -8.67
N HIS A 316 -61.98 -62.87 -9.12
CA HIS A 316 -63.40 -62.58 -9.41
C HIS A 316 -63.94 -63.40 -10.58
N THR A 317 -63.14 -63.67 -11.61
CA THR A 317 -63.56 -64.54 -12.73
C THR A 317 -63.71 -66.02 -12.36
N LEU A 318 -63.13 -66.47 -11.24
CA LEU A 318 -63.11 -67.88 -10.83
C LEU A 318 -64.18 -68.26 -9.78
N ARG A 319 -65.05 -67.34 -9.34
CA ARG A 319 -66.18 -67.64 -8.42
C ARG A 319 -67.53 -67.70 -9.17
N PRO A 320 -68.14 -68.87 -9.39
CA PRO A 320 -69.48 -68.99 -9.96
C PRO A 320 -70.56 -68.64 -8.93
N SER A 321 -71.57 -67.90 -9.39
CA SER A 321 -72.79 -67.53 -8.68
C SER A 321 -73.66 -68.74 -8.33
N VAL A 322 -74.04 -68.90 -7.07
CA VAL A 322 -75.20 -69.72 -6.68
C VAL A 322 -76.27 -68.77 -6.14
N SER A 323 -77.36 -68.63 -6.90
CA SER A 323 -78.57 -67.92 -6.51
C SER A 323 -79.49 -68.88 -5.76
N THR A 324 -80.08 -68.43 -4.66
CA THR A 324 -81.51 -68.61 -4.39
C THR A 324 -81.93 -67.79 -3.18
N SER A 325 -82.78 -66.83 -3.46
CA SER A 325 -83.70 -66.17 -2.56
C SER A 325 -84.79 -67.13 -2.09
N VAL A 326 -85.03 -67.26 -0.78
CA VAL A 326 -86.37 -67.53 -0.24
C VAL A 326 -86.57 -66.81 1.09
N THR A 327 -87.71 -66.15 1.14
CA THR A 327 -88.40 -65.28 2.09
C THR A 327 -88.77 -65.88 3.46
N SER A 328 -88.83 -64.97 4.45
CA SER A 328 -89.95 -64.70 5.39
C SER A 328 -89.66 -64.77 6.91
N SER A 329 -89.93 -63.63 7.54
CA SER A 329 -90.58 -63.38 8.85
C SER A 329 -90.28 -64.24 10.10
N ARG A 330 -89.85 -63.53 11.17
CA ARG A 330 -90.20 -63.62 12.61
C ARG A 330 -89.05 -62.97 13.39
N ASP A 331 -89.20 -61.79 14.00
CA ASP A 331 -89.94 -61.55 15.25
C ASP A 331 -89.61 -62.59 16.34
N ASN A 332 -88.64 -62.31 17.23
CA ASN A 332 -88.98 -61.91 18.60
C ASN A 332 -87.75 -61.54 19.44
N SER A 333 -87.99 -60.52 20.26
CA SER A 333 -87.16 -59.96 21.31
C SER A 333 -87.01 -60.86 22.55
N ARG A 334 -85.89 -60.65 23.28
CA ARG A 334 -85.64 -60.74 24.76
C ARG A 334 -84.15 -61.07 24.93
N ASN A 335 -83.34 -60.36 25.72
CA ASN A 335 -83.63 -59.60 26.93
C ASN A 335 -82.48 -58.60 27.20
N LYS A 336 -82.84 -57.33 27.38
CA LYS A 336 -82.40 -56.38 28.44
C LYS A 336 -80.91 -55.99 28.61
N PRO A 337 -80.65 -54.79 29.16
CA PRO A 337 -81.22 -53.50 28.80
C PRO A 337 -80.18 -52.36 28.73
N ASP A 338 -80.70 -51.23 28.28
CA ASP A 338 -80.13 -49.90 28.10
C ASP A 338 -79.38 -49.31 29.31
N ILE A 339 -78.46 -48.36 29.06
CA ILE A 339 -78.73 -46.91 29.15
C ILE A 339 -77.46 -46.10 28.80
N VAL A 340 -77.73 -45.01 28.07
CA VAL A 340 -76.92 -43.86 27.65
C VAL A 340 -76.15 -43.17 28.80
N PHE A 341 -74.99 -42.55 28.53
CA PHE A 341 -74.63 -41.15 28.89
C PHE A 341 -73.15 -40.81 28.61
N GLU A 342 -72.95 -39.57 28.11
CA GLU A 342 -71.81 -38.62 28.05
C GLU A 342 -70.32 -39.03 28.18
N PRO A 343 -69.39 -38.32 27.50
CA PRO A 343 -67.95 -38.50 27.71
C PRO A 343 -67.34 -37.46 28.66
N VAL A 344 -66.68 -37.93 29.74
CA VAL A 344 -65.67 -37.20 30.53
C VAL A 344 -64.42 -38.08 30.72
N ARG A 345 -63.26 -37.41 30.65
CA ARG A 345 -61.86 -37.83 30.90
C ARG A 345 -61.62 -38.87 32.03
N LYS A 346 -60.55 -39.66 31.91
CA LYS A 346 -59.29 -39.58 32.74
C LYS A 346 -58.30 -40.76 32.52
N THR A 347 -57.01 -40.41 32.44
CA THR A 347 -55.76 -41.15 32.81
C THR A 347 -55.67 -41.39 34.35
N PRO A 348 -54.60 -41.85 35.06
CA PRO A 348 -53.23 -42.42 34.78
C PRO A 348 -52.81 -43.57 35.77
N VAL A 349 -51.50 -43.75 36.07
CA VAL A 349 -50.78 -44.01 37.37
C VAL A 349 -49.53 -44.89 37.11
N SER A 350 -48.27 -44.71 37.58
CA SER A 350 -47.50 -43.85 38.53
C SER A 350 -45.97 -44.04 38.25
N ALA A 351 -44.94 -43.41 38.87
CA ALA A 351 -44.79 -42.60 40.08
C ALA A 351 -43.43 -41.84 40.14
N ARG A 352 -43.42 -40.70 40.89
CA ARG A 352 -42.35 -40.10 41.77
C ARG A 352 -41.04 -39.59 41.13
N LEU A 353 -40.37 -38.50 41.56
CA LEU A 353 -40.32 -37.71 42.81
C LEU A 353 -39.75 -36.29 42.52
N ALA A 354 -39.89 -35.37 43.49
CA ALA A 354 -39.69 -33.92 43.41
C ALA A 354 -38.22 -33.40 43.43
N ALA A 355 -38.01 -32.19 42.89
CA ALA A 355 -37.04 -31.20 43.39
C ALA A 355 -37.34 -29.78 42.85
N THR A 356 -37.39 -28.83 43.78
CA THR A 356 -37.37 -27.36 43.64
C THR A 356 -35.93 -26.83 43.47
N ASP A 357 -35.67 -25.73 42.75
CA ASP A 357 -35.21 -24.44 43.32
C ASP A 357 -34.96 -23.35 42.25
N LYS A 358 -35.34 -22.12 42.63
CA LYS A 358 -34.92 -20.75 42.27
C LYS A 358 -34.43 -20.33 40.86
N GLY A 359 -34.98 -19.18 40.46
CA GLY A 359 -34.55 -18.37 39.32
C GLY A 359 -33.27 -17.55 39.54
N LEU A 360 -32.80 -17.03 38.41
CA LEU A 360 -31.77 -15.99 38.24
C LEU A 360 -32.28 -15.02 37.14
N PRO A 361 -31.97 -13.72 37.20
CA PRO A 361 -32.59 -12.72 36.35
C PRO A 361 -32.00 -12.71 34.93
N GLU A 362 -32.88 -12.43 33.95
CA GLU A 362 -32.54 -12.08 32.57
C GLU A 362 -31.58 -10.89 32.55
N LEU A 363 -30.33 -11.13 32.16
CA LEU A 363 -29.47 -10.10 31.60
C LEU A 363 -29.92 -9.88 30.15
N MET A 364 -30.57 -8.74 29.91
CA MET A 364 -30.73 -8.18 28.58
C MET A 364 -29.33 -7.94 28.01
N VAL A 365 -28.90 -8.82 27.12
CA VAL A 365 -27.80 -8.53 26.19
C VAL A 365 -28.45 -7.73 25.07
N GLU A 366 -28.26 -6.40 25.07
CA GLU A 366 -28.39 -5.64 23.83
C GLU A 366 -27.38 -6.26 22.85
N GLU A 367 -27.88 -6.93 21.81
CA GLU A 367 -27.09 -7.27 20.64
C GLU A 367 -26.60 -5.95 20.04
N MET A 368 -25.39 -5.56 20.39
CA MET A 368 -24.67 -4.55 19.63
C MET A 368 -24.49 -5.09 18.21
N GLU A 369 -25.15 -4.47 17.24
CA GLU A 369 -24.87 -4.67 15.82
C GLU A 369 -23.35 -4.53 15.62
N HIS A 370 -22.68 -5.65 15.36
CA HIS A 370 -21.33 -5.63 14.82
C HIS A 370 -21.47 -5.13 13.38
N GLU A 371 -21.29 -3.83 13.16
CA GLU A 371 -21.08 -3.29 11.81
C GLU A 371 -19.86 -4.01 11.22
N GLU A 372 -20.11 -4.95 10.29
CA GLU A 372 -19.03 -5.54 9.51
C GLU A 372 -18.40 -4.44 8.65
N PRO A 373 -17.05 -4.33 8.61
CA PRO A 373 -16.40 -3.31 7.82
C PRO A 373 -16.78 -3.47 6.35
N ALA A 374 -17.29 -2.39 5.76
CA ALA A 374 -17.60 -2.31 4.34
C ALA A 374 -16.42 -2.83 3.50
N SER A 375 -16.72 -3.40 2.33
CA SER A 375 -15.67 -3.86 1.42
C SER A 375 -14.89 -2.68 0.82
N VAL A 376 -13.92 -2.16 1.56
CA VAL A 376 -12.98 -1.13 1.06
C VAL A 376 -12.08 -1.76 -0.01
N SER A 377 -12.02 -1.12 -1.18
CA SER A 377 -11.13 -1.52 -2.27
C SER A 377 -9.68 -1.17 -1.94
N GLN A 378 -8.73 -2.05 -2.26
CA GLN A 378 -7.30 -1.75 -2.14
C GLN A 378 -6.87 -0.66 -3.14
N SER A 379 -7.56 -0.55 -4.29
CA SER A 379 -7.13 0.33 -5.39
C SER A 379 -7.16 1.81 -5.04
N ILE A 380 -7.93 2.24 -4.04
CA ILE A 380 -7.99 3.67 -3.63
C ILE A 380 -6.78 4.10 -2.80
N PHE A 381 -6.03 3.16 -2.21
CA PHE A 381 -4.80 3.44 -1.47
C PHE A 381 -3.65 3.54 -2.46
N ARG A 382 -3.38 4.75 -2.94
CA ARG A 382 -2.35 5.03 -3.93
C ARG A 382 -0.99 5.19 -3.26
N ALA A 383 0.04 5.50 -4.05
CA ALA A 383 1.41 5.61 -3.55
C ALA A 383 1.59 6.73 -2.50
N TYR A 384 0.83 7.82 -2.58
CA TYR A 384 1.07 9.05 -1.80
C TYR A 384 -0.18 9.59 -1.07
N ASP A 385 -1.36 9.11 -1.44
CA ASP A 385 -2.65 9.53 -0.90
C ASP A 385 -3.70 8.43 -1.07
N ILE A 386 -4.90 8.67 -0.54
CA ILE A 386 -6.11 7.90 -0.87
C ILE A 386 -6.89 8.69 -1.92
N ARG A 387 -7.33 8.05 -3.00
CA ARG A 387 -8.01 8.71 -4.13
C ARG A 387 -9.04 7.80 -4.79
N GLY A 388 -10.23 8.34 -5.05
CA GLY A 388 -11.29 7.61 -5.76
C GLY A 388 -12.41 8.50 -6.30
N ILE A 389 -13.24 7.95 -7.17
CA ILE A 389 -14.47 8.60 -7.63
C ILE A 389 -15.52 8.51 -6.52
N VAL A 390 -16.13 9.65 -6.18
CA VAL A 390 -17.12 9.72 -5.10
C VAL A 390 -18.39 8.96 -5.49
N GLY A 391 -18.91 8.16 -4.56
CA GLY A 391 -20.10 7.32 -4.78
C GLY A 391 -19.81 6.01 -5.52
N GLN A 392 -18.61 5.81 -6.05
CA GLN A 392 -18.16 4.56 -6.66
C GLN A 392 -17.04 3.91 -5.83
N ASP A 393 -15.87 4.57 -5.81
CA ASP A 393 -14.67 4.07 -5.14
C ASP A 393 -14.56 4.60 -3.69
N LEU A 394 -14.99 5.85 -3.49
CA LEU A 394 -14.91 6.57 -2.22
C LEU A 394 -16.31 7.00 -1.80
N THR A 395 -16.87 6.30 -0.81
CA THR A 395 -18.19 6.60 -0.25
C THR A 395 -18.05 7.22 1.15
N PRO A 396 -19.10 7.87 1.68
CA PRO A 396 -19.13 8.32 3.07
C PRO A 396 -18.81 7.17 4.05
N GLU A 397 -19.38 5.98 3.84
CA GLU A 397 -19.11 4.78 4.63
C GLU A 397 -17.64 4.33 4.58
N ILE A 398 -17.04 4.26 3.38
CA ILE A 398 -15.61 3.92 3.24
C ILE A 398 -14.75 4.96 3.97
N THR A 399 -15.13 6.24 3.88
CA THR A 399 -14.41 7.34 4.51
C THR A 399 -14.48 7.27 6.04
N TYR A 400 -15.62 6.87 6.59
CA TYR A 400 -15.75 6.56 8.01
C TYR A 400 -14.78 5.46 8.46
N TRP A 401 -14.69 4.35 7.71
CA TRP A 401 -13.77 3.26 8.05
C TRP A 401 -12.30 3.66 7.94
N ILE A 402 -11.95 4.52 6.97
CA ILE A 402 -10.62 5.13 6.90
C ILE A 402 -10.38 6.01 8.13
N GLY A 403 -11.39 6.76 8.59
CA GLY A 403 -11.32 7.56 9.82
C GLY A 403 -11.06 6.72 11.06
N ARG A 404 -11.75 5.58 11.20
CA ARG A 404 -11.52 4.62 12.30
C ARG A 404 -10.09 4.09 12.29
N ALA A 405 -9.57 3.71 11.12
CA ALA A 405 -8.20 3.23 10.99
C ALA A 405 -7.17 4.32 11.25
N LEU A 406 -7.40 5.53 10.76
CA LEU A 406 -6.54 6.69 10.96
C LEU A 406 -6.46 7.09 12.44
N GLY A 407 -7.61 7.20 13.12
CA GLY A 407 -7.63 7.55 14.54
C GLY A 407 -6.90 6.51 15.40
N ALA A 408 -6.97 5.23 15.02
CA ALA A 408 -6.22 4.17 15.65
C ALA A 408 -4.70 4.29 15.43
N GLU A 409 -4.28 4.53 14.19
CA GLU A 409 -2.87 4.74 13.83
C GLU A 409 -2.27 5.94 14.59
N VAL A 410 -2.99 7.06 14.64
CA VAL A 410 -2.57 8.27 15.38
C VAL A 410 -2.33 7.95 16.87
N ARG A 411 -3.22 7.18 17.48
CA ARG A 411 -3.10 6.75 18.89
C ARG A 411 -1.95 5.78 19.12
N GLU A 412 -1.75 4.83 18.22
CA GLU A 412 -0.65 3.86 18.30
C GLU A 412 0.72 4.55 18.20
N ARG A 413 0.82 5.62 17.40
CA ARG A 413 2.03 6.46 17.34
C ARG A 413 2.16 7.44 18.52
N GLY A 414 1.29 7.37 19.53
CA GLY A 414 1.39 8.14 20.77
C GLY A 414 0.75 9.53 20.73
N PHE A 415 -0.03 9.86 19.70
CA PHE A 415 -0.75 11.12 19.58
C PHE A 415 -2.24 10.95 19.89
N SER A 416 -2.89 12.01 20.36
CA SER A 416 -4.32 11.98 20.73
C SER A 416 -5.18 12.97 19.97
N LYS A 417 -4.59 13.82 19.14
CA LYS A 417 -5.26 14.89 18.40
C LYS A 417 -4.88 14.86 16.93
N LEU A 418 -5.79 15.24 16.03
CA LEU A 418 -5.54 15.39 14.60
C LEU A 418 -6.26 16.62 14.06
N ALA A 419 -5.56 17.44 13.27
CA ALA A 419 -6.17 18.54 12.52
C ALA A 419 -6.89 18.02 11.26
N LEU A 420 -8.08 18.53 10.95
CA LEU A 420 -8.87 18.11 9.79
C LEU A 420 -9.25 19.34 8.96
N ALA A 421 -8.95 19.31 7.67
CA ALA A 421 -9.37 20.32 6.71
C ALA A 421 -9.90 19.67 5.42
N TRP A 422 -10.56 20.45 4.58
CA TRP A 422 -11.05 19.96 3.29
C TRP A 422 -11.06 21.03 2.19
N ASP A 423 -11.03 20.61 0.92
CA ASP A 423 -11.08 21.52 -0.23
C ASP A 423 -12.51 21.95 -0.62
N GLY A 424 -12.63 22.74 -1.68
CA GLY A 424 -13.89 23.33 -2.16
C GLY A 424 -14.85 22.37 -2.89
N ARG A 425 -14.59 21.06 -2.94
CA ARG A 425 -15.45 20.13 -3.69
C ARG A 425 -16.80 19.93 -3.02
N LEU A 426 -17.82 19.70 -3.84
CA LEU A 426 -19.20 19.47 -3.38
C LEU A 426 -19.32 18.26 -2.42
N SER A 427 -18.46 17.26 -2.59
CA SER A 427 -18.42 16.04 -1.75
C SER A 427 -17.63 16.21 -0.45
N SER A 428 -16.72 17.19 -0.37
CA SER A 428 -15.77 17.35 0.73
C SER A 428 -16.44 17.53 2.11
N PRO A 429 -17.51 18.33 2.27
CA PRO A 429 -18.21 18.44 3.56
C PRO A 429 -18.75 17.10 4.08
N SER A 430 -19.38 16.29 3.22
CA SER A 430 -19.94 14.99 3.63
C SER A 430 -18.84 13.99 3.99
N LEU A 431 -17.78 13.91 3.18
CA LEU A 431 -16.67 12.99 3.44
C LEU A 431 -15.88 13.39 4.69
N SER A 432 -15.66 14.69 4.91
CA SER A 432 -14.99 15.19 6.11
C SER A 432 -15.77 14.86 7.39
N SER A 433 -17.09 14.95 7.37
CA SER A 433 -17.96 14.58 8.50
C SER A 433 -17.81 13.10 8.86
N GLU A 434 -17.75 12.21 7.87
CA GLU A 434 -17.58 10.77 8.11
C GLU A 434 -16.16 10.42 8.57
N LEU A 435 -15.13 11.05 7.97
CA LEU A 435 -13.76 10.87 8.44
C LEU A 435 -13.63 11.31 9.91
N GLN A 436 -14.17 12.48 10.23
CA GLN A 436 -14.21 13.03 11.59
C GLN A 436 -14.90 12.06 12.56
N ARG A 437 -16.07 11.54 12.20
CA ARG A 437 -16.82 10.56 13.00
C ARG A 437 -15.96 9.33 13.30
N GLY A 438 -15.32 8.76 12.28
CA GLY A 438 -14.43 7.61 12.46
C GLY A 438 -13.22 7.93 13.35
N VAL A 439 -12.59 9.08 13.21
CA VAL A 439 -11.44 9.47 14.05
C VAL A 439 -11.85 9.66 15.52
N LEU A 440 -13.00 10.30 15.77
CA LEU A 440 -13.55 10.51 17.10
C LEU A 440 -13.90 9.19 17.79
N GLU A 441 -14.56 8.27 17.08
CA GLU A 441 -14.94 6.95 17.62
C GLU A 441 -13.74 6.01 17.83
N ALA A 442 -12.58 6.30 17.25
CA ALA A 442 -11.33 5.65 17.59
C ALA A 442 -10.69 6.20 18.88
N GLY A 443 -11.27 7.24 19.49
CA GLY A 443 -10.77 7.92 20.69
C GLY A 443 -9.71 8.99 20.42
N CYS A 444 -9.62 9.52 19.19
CA CYS A 444 -8.72 10.61 18.83
C CYS A 444 -9.53 11.92 18.71
N HIS A 445 -9.04 13.02 19.28
CA HIS A 445 -9.68 14.32 19.16
C HIS A 445 -9.44 14.92 17.76
N VAL A 446 -10.41 15.68 17.27
CA VAL A 446 -10.31 16.35 15.96
C VAL A 446 -10.35 17.85 16.16
N ILE A 447 -9.38 18.57 15.58
CA ILE A 447 -9.41 20.02 15.42
C ILE A 447 -9.82 20.29 13.97
N SER A 448 -11.10 20.61 13.76
CA SER A 448 -11.66 20.89 12.44
C SER A 448 -11.38 22.34 12.05
N LEU A 449 -10.68 22.51 10.93
CA LEU A 449 -10.24 23.80 10.38
C LEU A 449 -11.19 24.36 9.32
N GLY A 450 -12.20 23.58 8.93
CA GLY A 450 -13.12 23.96 7.86
C GLY A 450 -12.56 23.72 6.45
N ALA A 451 -13.15 24.43 5.49
CA ALA A 451 -12.71 24.44 4.11
C ALA A 451 -11.46 25.33 3.97
N GLN A 452 -10.30 24.74 3.67
CA GLN A 452 -9.00 25.41 3.68
C GLN A 452 -8.04 24.84 2.63
N PRO A 453 -7.02 25.57 2.17
CA PRO A 453 -5.97 25.01 1.34
C PRO A 453 -5.13 23.95 2.06
N THR A 454 -4.55 23.03 1.30
CA THR A 454 -3.70 21.95 1.83
C THR A 454 -2.48 22.48 2.60
N GLY A 455 -1.86 23.57 2.13
CA GLY A 455 -0.75 24.23 2.83
C GLY A 455 -1.12 24.71 4.23
N LEU A 456 -2.36 25.18 4.43
CA LEU A 456 -2.84 25.64 5.74
C LEU A 456 -3.04 24.48 6.72
N LEU A 457 -3.51 23.32 6.25
CA LEU A 457 -3.52 22.12 7.09
C LEU A 457 -2.10 21.75 7.55
N TYR A 458 -1.12 21.78 6.64
CA TYR A 458 0.26 21.46 7.01
C TYR A 458 0.86 22.48 7.96
N PHE A 459 0.55 23.76 7.79
CA PHE A 459 0.86 24.81 8.76
C PHE A 459 0.26 24.51 10.14
N ALA A 460 -1.00 24.07 10.19
CA ALA A 460 -1.64 23.69 11.44
C ALA A 460 -0.90 22.57 12.19
N THR A 461 -0.31 21.61 11.48
CA THR A 461 0.50 20.54 12.11
C THR A 461 1.82 21.04 12.75
N HIS A 462 2.22 22.27 12.45
CA HIS A 462 3.40 22.92 13.04
C HIS A 462 3.02 23.85 14.20
N GLU A 463 1.88 24.54 14.10
CA GLU A 463 1.47 25.59 15.03
C GLU A 463 0.50 25.13 16.13
N LEU A 464 -0.30 24.09 15.87
CA LEU A 464 -1.20 23.53 16.87
C LEU A 464 -0.47 22.53 17.77
N ASP A 465 -1.12 22.15 18.87
CA ASP A 465 -0.65 21.11 19.78
C ASP A 465 -0.86 19.69 19.22
N THR A 466 -0.81 19.55 17.89
CA THR A 466 -0.80 18.27 17.20
C THR A 466 0.08 18.32 15.94
N PRO A 467 0.97 17.33 15.75
CA PRO A 467 1.71 17.16 14.51
C PRO A 467 0.97 16.30 13.48
N CYS A 468 -0.30 15.96 13.73
CA CYS A 468 -1.10 15.06 12.89
C CYS A 468 -2.18 15.85 12.14
N GLY A 469 -2.41 15.51 10.87
CA GLY A 469 -3.38 16.17 10.00
C GLY A 469 -3.97 15.26 8.94
N ALA A 470 -5.22 15.51 8.55
CA ALA A 470 -5.85 14.90 7.38
C ALA A 470 -6.52 15.95 6.50
N MET A 471 -6.28 15.89 5.20
CA MET A 471 -6.89 16.76 4.19
C MET A 471 -7.85 15.95 3.33
N ILE A 472 -9.13 16.29 3.34
CA ILE A 472 -10.08 15.79 2.34
C ILE A 472 -9.95 16.63 1.09
N THR A 473 -9.42 16.07 0.01
CA THR A 473 -9.25 16.80 -1.23
C THR A 473 -9.18 15.87 -2.42
N GLY A 474 -9.68 16.32 -3.57
CA GLY A 474 -9.45 15.72 -4.89
C GLY A 474 -8.23 16.30 -5.64
N SER A 475 -7.51 17.27 -5.06
CA SER A 475 -6.45 18.07 -5.69
C SER A 475 -6.92 18.64 -7.04
N HIS A 476 -6.14 18.45 -8.10
CA HIS A 476 -6.40 18.88 -9.48
C HIS A 476 -7.30 17.92 -10.30
N ASN A 477 -7.77 16.80 -9.73
CA ASN A 477 -8.61 15.84 -10.47
C ASN A 477 -9.99 16.44 -10.86
N PRO A 478 -10.73 15.84 -11.81
CA PRO A 478 -12.11 16.22 -12.12
C PRO A 478 -13.03 16.26 -10.89
N ALA A 479 -14.13 17.03 -10.96
CA ALA A 479 -15.01 17.33 -9.82
C ALA A 479 -15.55 16.09 -9.07
N GLU A 480 -15.78 14.99 -9.78
CA GLU A 480 -16.28 13.72 -9.24
C GLU A 480 -15.26 12.95 -8.38
N PHE A 481 -13.98 13.34 -8.40
CA PHE A 481 -12.94 12.73 -7.58
C PHE A 481 -12.84 13.39 -6.20
N ASN A 482 -12.47 12.62 -5.19
CA ASN A 482 -12.01 13.13 -3.91
C ASN A 482 -10.98 12.16 -3.31
N GLY A 483 -10.46 12.47 -2.13
CA GLY A 483 -9.34 11.73 -1.54
C GLY A 483 -8.92 12.24 -0.17
N ILE A 484 -7.86 11.65 0.35
CA ILE A 484 -7.34 11.94 1.69
C ILE A 484 -5.81 12.01 1.63
N LYS A 485 -5.23 13.17 1.99
CA LYS A 485 -3.79 13.31 2.28
C LYS A 485 -3.60 13.25 3.79
N ILE A 486 -2.66 12.43 4.27
CA ILE A 486 -2.51 12.14 5.70
C ILE A 486 -1.08 12.46 6.16
N VAL A 487 -0.99 13.16 7.29
CA VAL A 487 0.26 13.49 7.99
C VAL A 487 0.13 13.01 9.42
N ILE A 488 1.13 12.27 9.91
CA ILE A 488 1.23 11.86 11.32
C ILE A 488 2.66 12.18 11.77
N ASP A 489 2.81 12.89 12.89
CA ASP A 489 4.11 13.38 13.35
C ASP A 489 4.86 14.24 12.31
N ARG A 490 4.14 15.11 11.60
CA ARG A 490 4.65 15.93 10.47
C ARG A 490 5.26 15.11 9.33
N HIS A 491 5.06 13.80 9.34
CA HIS A 491 5.49 12.88 8.32
C HIS A 491 4.30 12.48 7.47
N THR A 492 4.41 12.72 6.16
CA THR A 492 3.33 12.40 5.21
C THR A 492 3.34 10.91 4.92
N LEU A 493 2.21 10.23 5.14
CA LEU A 493 2.11 8.80 4.89
C LEU A 493 2.24 8.50 3.39
N ALA A 494 2.97 7.44 3.07
CA ALA A 494 3.14 6.97 1.70
C ALA A 494 3.29 5.44 1.66
N GLN A 495 2.95 4.85 0.51
CA GLN A 495 3.20 3.45 0.17
C GLN A 495 2.67 2.49 1.26
N GLU A 496 3.56 1.68 1.86
CA GLU A 496 3.22 0.67 2.87
C GLU A 496 2.50 1.26 4.08
N GLU A 497 2.74 2.52 4.45
CA GLU A 497 2.04 3.15 5.58
C GLU A 497 0.56 3.40 5.27
N LEU A 498 0.23 3.81 4.04
CA LEU A 498 -1.16 3.96 3.61
C LEU A 498 -1.84 2.59 3.48
N MET A 499 -1.11 1.59 2.98
CA MET A 499 -1.57 0.20 2.96
C MET A 499 -1.78 -0.36 4.38
N GLY A 500 -1.02 0.11 5.36
CA GLY A 500 -1.23 -0.19 6.77
C GLY A 500 -2.65 0.13 7.25
N LEU A 501 -3.20 1.28 6.82
CA LEU A 501 -4.59 1.66 7.12
C LEU A 501 -5.60 0.68 6.48
N TYR A 502 -5.40 0.32 5.21
CA TYR A 502 -6.22 -0.69 4.55
C TYR A 502 -6.21 -2.03 5.30
N HIS A 503 -5.02 -2.51 5.67
CA HIS A 503 -4.87 -3.77 6.39
C HIS A 503 -5.50 -3.70 7.78
N ARG A 504 -5.44 -2.55 8.45
CA ARG A 504 -6.09 -2.32 9.75
C ARG A 504 -7.60 -2.45 9.63
N ILE A 505 -8.22 -1.85 8.60
CA ILE A 505 -9.65 -2.01 8.29
C ILE A 505 -9.98 -3.49 8.05
N LYS A 506 -9.21 -4.18 7.19
CA LYS A 506 -9.47 -5.59 6.85
C LYS A 506 -9.33 -6.55 8.03
N ARG A 507 -8.43 -6.26 8.99
CA ARG A 507 -8.27 -7.08 10.20
C ARG A 507 -9.30 -6.76 11.28
N GLY A 508 -10.09 -5.69 11.14
CA GLY A 508 -10.97 -5.21 12.21
C GLY A 508 -10.20 -4.69 13.44
N ASP A 509 -8.93 -4.35 13.27
CA ASP A 509 -8.08 -3.77 14.32
C ASP A 509 -8.48 -2.29 14.46
N LEU A 510 -9.63 -2.04 15.06
CA LEU A 510 -10.26 -0.72 15.09
C LEU A 510 -10.70 -0.44 16.53
N PRO A 511 -9.84 0.15 17.38
CA PRO A 511 -10.20 0.49 18.73
C PRO A 511 -11.46 1.36 18.78
N ARG A 512 -12.16 1.27 19.90
CA ARG A 512 -13.25 2.17 20.26
C ARG A 512 -12.76 3.17 21.31
N GLY A 513 -13.28 4.38 21.25
CA GLY A 513 -13.05 5.44 22.22
C GLY A 513 -13.93 6.63 21.91
N GLU A 514 -13.80 7.67 22.74
CA GLU A 514 -14.57 8.90 22.59
C GLU A 514 -13.61 10.09 22.48
N GLY A 515 -13.43 10.58 21.24
CA GLY A 515 -12.71 11.81 20.95
C GLY A 515 -13.55 13.06 21.22
N GLN A 516 -12.93 14.23 21.10
CA GLN A 516 -13.60 15.53 21.20
C GLN A 516 -13.39 16.30 19.91
N LEU A 517 -14.39 17.08 19.52
CA LEU A 517 -14.34 17.95 18.36
C LEU A 517 -14.10 19.40 18.82
N GLU A 518 -13.07 20.02 18.27
CA GLU A 518 -12.80 21.46 18.35
C GLU A 518 -12.95 22.07 16.96
N GLN A 519 -13.55 23.25 16.85
CA GLN A 519 -13.60 24.03 15.62
C GLN A 519 -12.65 25.21 15.75
N ARG A 520 -11.79 25.43 14.75
CA ARG A 520 -10.78 26.49 14.82
C ARG A 520 -10.43 27.06 13.45
N ASP A 521 -10.54 28.36 13.30
CA ASP A 521 -10.03 29.06 12.12
C ASP A 521 -8.55 29.44 12.32
N LEU A 522 -7.69 28.96 11.42
CA LEU A 522 -6.26 29.27 11.40
C LEU A 522 -5.86 30.21 10.26
N SER A 523 -6.80 30.61 9.40
CA SER A 523 -6.53 31.50 8.26
C SER A 523 -5.84 32.80 8.69
N PRO A 524 -6.30 33.50 9.76
CA PRO A 524 -5.64 34.73 10.20
C PRO A 524 -4.19 34.52 10.64
N ALA A 525 -3.89 33.43 11.35
CA ALA A 525 -2.55 33.11 11.84
C ALA A 525 -1.61 32.70 10.70
N TYR A 526 -2.12 31.92 9.74
CA TYR A 526 -1.40 31.54 8.53
C TYR A 526 -1.02 32.78 7.71
N LEU A 527 -1.99 33.66 7.41
CA LEU A 527 -1.75 34.89 6.68
C LEU A 527 -0.78 35.82 7.42
N GLN A 528 -0.94 35.99 8.73
CA GLN A 528 -0.05 36.84 9.53
C GLN A 528 1.39 36.31 9.49
N ARG A 529 1.58 35.00 9.61
CA ARG A 529 2.90 34.38 9.61
C ARG A 529 3.63 34.58 8.27
N ILE A 530 2.91 34.64 7.15
CA ILE A 530 3.50 34.97 5.84
C ILE A 530 3.79 36.47 5.76
N ASP A 531 2.82 37.31 6.11
CA ASP A 531 2.92 38.78 6.07
C ASP A 531 4.08 39.33 6.93
N ASP A 532 4.30 38.74 8.11
CA ASP A 532 5.40 39.12 9.02
C ASP A 532 6.80 38.84 8.44
N ASP A 533 6.93 37.86 7.53
CA ASP A 533 8.21 37.42 6.98
C ASP A 533 8.47 38.00 5.58
N ILE A 534 7.43 38.17 4.76
CA ILE A 534 7.55 38.55 3.35
C ILE A 534 7.48 40.07 3.19
N GLN A 535 8.51 40.65 2.55
CA GLN A 535 8.58 42.10 2.33
C GLN A 535 8.80 42.43 0.87
N LEU A 536 7.81 43.07 0.23
CA LEU A 536 7.91 43.50 -1.17
C LEU A 536 8.66 44.83 -1.28
N ALA A 537 9.67 44.89 -2.14
CA ALA A 537 10.48 46.10 -2.35
C ALA A 537 9.79 47.15 -3.25
N ARG A 538 8.76 46.74 -4.00
CA ARG A 538 7.93 47.61 -4.84
C ARG A 538 6.52 47.02 -5.00
N PRO A 539 5.49 47.83 -5.25
CA PRO A 539 4.18 47.32 -5.60
C PRO A 539 4.24 46.52 -6.92
N LEU A 540 3.43 45.48 -7.01
CA LEU A 540 3.30 44.62 -8.19
C LEU A 540 1.83 44.57 -8.62
N ASN A 541 1.60 44.56 -9.94
CA ASN A 541 0.30 44.28 -10.54
C ASN A 541 0.25 42.81 -10.96
N ILE A 542 -0.60 42.02 -10.34
CA ILE A 542 -0.61 40.56 -10.50
C ILE A 542 -1.99 40.11 -10.97
N VAL A 543 -2.04 39.15 -11.88
CA VAL A 543 -3.28 38.40 -12.15
C VAL A 543 -3.21 37.09 -11.38
N VAL A 544 -4.25 36.74 -10.62
CA VAL A 544 -4.32 35.49 -9.88
C VAL A 544 -5.49 34.66 -10.38
N ASP A 545 -5.24 33.40 -10.71
CA ASP A 545 -6.22 32.43 -11.16
C ASP A 545 -6.28 31.25 -10.18
N ALA A 546 -7.45 30.99 -9.60
CA ALA A 546 -7.63 29.87 -8.69
C ALA A 546 -8.47 28.73 -9.28
N GLY A 547 -8.95 28.84 -10.53
CA GLY A 547 -9.76 27.82 -11.19
C GLY A 547 -10.97 27.33 -10.36
N ASN A 548 -11.58 28.22 -9.58
CA ASN A 548 -12.64 27.95 -8.60
C ASN A 548 -12.27 26.99 -7.45
N GLY A 549 -10.98 26.72 -7.27
CA GLY A 549 -10.41 25.94 -6.17
C GLY A 549 -10.42 26.68 -4.83
N ILE A 550 -10.08 25.96 -3.75
CA ILE A 550 -10.15 26.48 -2.38
C ILE A 550 -9.12 27.59 -2.09
N ALA A 551 -8.08 27.69 -2.92
CA ALA A 551 -7.00 28.67 -2.78
C ALA A 551 -7.46 30.12 -2.96
N GLY A 552 -8.51 30.36 -3.76
CA GLY A 552 -8.90 31.69 -4.23
C GLY A 552 -9.09 32.74 -3.13
N PRO A 553 -10.00 32.53 -2.15
CA PRO A 553 -10.27 33.54 -1.13
C PRO A 553 -9.06 33.85 -0.24
N LEU A 554 -8.23 32.85 0.05
CA LEU A 554 -7.05 33.03 0.89
C LEU A 554 -5.89 33.67 0.13
N ALA A 555 -5.74 33.35 -1.16
CA ALA A 555 -4.76 33.97 -2.05
C ALA A 555 -5.07 35.47 -2.25
N GLU A 556 -6.33 35.83 -2.46
CA GLU A 556 -6.76 37.24 -2.57
C GLU A 556 -6.43 38.02 -1.30
N GLN A 557 -6.77 37.48 -0.13
CA GLN A 557 -6.45 38.09 1.17
C GLN A 557 -4.94 38.23 1.40
N LEU A 558 -4.16 37.20 1.04
CA LEU A 558 -2.70 37.23 1.15
C LEU A 558 -2.10 38.34 0.28
N LEU A 559 -2.47 38.38 -1.00
CA LEU A 559 -1.96 39.39 -1.93
C LEU A 559 -2.33 40.81 -1.49
N GLN A 560 -3.55 41.00 -0.98
CA GLN A 560 -3.98 42.29 -0.44
C GLN A 560 -3.12 42.73 0.76
N ARG A 561 -2.81 41.81 1.69
CA ARG A 561 -1.93 42.11 2.85
C ARG A 561 -0.51 42.48 2.42
N LEU A 562 0.03 41.77 1.43
CA LEU A 562 1.35 42.06 0.86
C LEU A 562 1.39 43.36 0.03
N GLY A 563 0.28 44.09 -0.11
CA GLY A 563 0.22 45.35 -0.87
C GLY A 563 0.25 45.15 -2.38
N VAL A 564 -0.12 43.96 -2.87
CA VAL A 564 -0.19 43.63 -4.29
C VAL A 564 -1.51 44.12 -4.89
N ASN A 565 -1.45 44.72 -6.07
CA ASN A 565 -2.64 45.03 -6.85
C ASN A 565 -3.05 43.80 -7.68
N ALA A 566 -3.96 43.00 -7.12
CA ALA A 566 -4.38 41.73 -7.71
C ALA A 566 -5.65 41.87 -8.57
N THR A 567 -5.63 41.30 -9.77
CA THR A 567 -6.84 40.99 -10.55
C THR A 567 -7.16 39.52 -10.38
N CYS A 568 -8.30 39.21 -9.75
CA CYS A 568 -8.73 37.83 -9.49
C CYS A 568 -9.51 37.25 -10.68
N LEU A 569 -9.12 36.05 -11.10
CA LEU A 569 -9.83 35.17 -12.02
C LEU A 569 -10.28 33.94 -11.26
N PHE A 570 -11.58 33.63 -11.32
CA PHE A 570 -12.16 32.39 -10.80
C PHE A 570 -11.75 32.09 -9.34
N CYS A 571 -11.68 33.13 -8.49
CA CYS A 571 -11.25 33.03 -7.09
C CYS A 571 -12.41 32.73 -6.12
N ASP A 572 -13.64 32.77 -6.61
CA ASP A 572 -14.79 32.23 -5.91
C ASP A 572 -14.76 30.70 -5.90
N VAL A 573 -15.00 30.10 -4.73
CA VAL A 573 -14.95 28.65 -4.56
C VAL A 573 -16.24 28.04 -5.14
N ASP A 574 -16.07 27.24 -6.20
CA ASP A 574 -17.15 26.45 -6.81
C ASP A 574 -16.59 25.08 -7.21
N GLY A 575 -16.95 24.06 -6.42
CA GLY A 575 -16.52 22.68 -6.61
C GLY A 575 -17.06 21.98 -7.86
N SER A 576 -17.87 22.66 -8.68
CA SER A 576 -18.24 22.20 -10.03
C SER A 576 -17.19 22.58 -11.09
N PHE A 577 -16.25 23.47 -10.77
CA PHE A 577 -15.19 23.98 -11.65
C PHE A 577 -15.73 24.48 -13.01
N PRO A 578 -16.62 25.48 -13.03
CA PRO A 578 -17.41 25.84 -14.21
C PRO A 578 -16.61 26.52 -15.34
N ASN A 579 -15.40 27.00 -15.06
CA ASN A 579 -14.57 27.74 -16.03
C ASN A 579 -13.57 26.82 -16.73
N HIS A 580 -12.47 26.49 -16.07
CA HIS A 580 -11.54 25.43 -16.46
C HIS A 580 -11.19 24.59 -15.23
N HIS A 581 -10.66 23.39 -15.45
CA HIS A 581 -10.17 22.58 -14.33
C HIS A 581 -9.01 23.31 -13.61
N PRO A 582 -8.93 23.26 -12.28
CA PRO A 582 -7.84 23.87 -11.51
C PRO A 582 -6.60 22.98 -11.54
N ASP A 583 -6.06 22.76 -12.74
CA ASP A 583 -4.80 22.07 -12.99
C ASP A 583 -3.86 22.99 -13.78
N PRO A 584 -2.99 23.76 -13.10
CA PRO A 584 -2.06 24.67 -13.75
C PRO A 584 -0.91 23.96 -14.46
N GLY A 585 -0.78 22.63 -14.34
CA GLY A 585 0.17 21.82 -15.10
C GLY A 585 -0.21 21.66 -16.58
N VAL A 586 -1.46 21.96 -16.94
CA VAL A 586 -1.99 21.83 -18.30
C VAL A 586 -2.04 23.22 -18.97
N PRO A 587 -1.28 23.47 -20.05
CA PRO A 587 -1.22 24.78 -20.70
C PRO A 587 -2.59 25.38 -21.11
N HIS A 588 -3.54 24.53 -21.50
CA HIS A 588 -4.88 24.96 -21.88
C HIS A 588 -5.60 25.70 -20.73
N ASN A 589 -5.38 25.29 -19.48
CA ASN A 589 -6.02 25.90 -18.32
C ASN A 589 -5.42 27.27 -17.97
N LEU A 590 -4.29 27.66 -18.57
CA LEU A 590 -3.62 28.93 -18.32
C LEU A 590 -3.96 30.01 -19.34
N GLN A 591 -4.79 29.71 -20.34
CA GLN A 591 -5.09 30.65 -21.45
C GLN A 591 -5.75 31.94 -20.97
N SER A 592 -6.74 31.85 -20.07
CA SER A 592 -7.41 33.01 -19.49
C SER A 592 -6.43 33.89 -18.70
N LEU A 593 -5.54 33.26 -17.92
CA LEU A 593 -4.48 33.94 -17.20
C LEU A 593 -3.54 34.67 -18.16
N GLN A 594 -3.03 34.00 -19.20
CA GLN A 594 -2.14 34.61 -20.20
C GLN A 594 -2.77 35.83 -20.88
N GLN A 595 -4.03 35.70 -21.31
CA GLN A 595 -4.75 36.79 -21.97
C GLN A 595 -4.95 37.97 -21.03
N THR A 596 -5.30 37.72 -19.77
CA THR A 596 -5.56 38.77 -18.78
C THR A 596 -4.27 39.48 -18.36
N VAL A 597 -3.16 38.75 -18.21
CA VAL A 597 -1.83 39.34 -17.94
C VAL A 597 -1.46 40.32 -19.05
N LEU A 598 -1.62 39.93 -20.32
CA LEU A 598 -1.33 40.77 -21.47
C LEU A 598 -2.28 41.98 -21.56
N ALA A 599 -3.58 41.77 -21.36
CA ALA A 599 -4.60 42.82 -21.43
C ALA A 599 -4.40 43.89 -20.34
N ASN A 600 -4.07 43.48 -19.12
CA ASN A 600 -3.89 44.37 -17.98
C ASN A 600 -2.47 44.92 -17.87
N LYS A 601 -1.54 44.46 -18.72
CA LYS A 601 -0.10 44.76 -18.61
C LYS A 601 0.44 44.46 -17.21
N ALA A 602 0.02 43.32 -16.66
CA ALA A 602 0.43 42.88 -15.34
C ALA A 602 1.92 42.50 -15.32
N ASP A 603 2.56 42.62 -14.16
CA ASP A 603 3.96 42.23 -13.95
C ASP A 603 4.16 40.71 -14.10
N LEU A 604 3.15 39.92 -13.73
CA LEU A 604 3.06 38.47 -13.95
C LEU A 604 1.65 37.96 -13.60
N GLY A 605 1.40 36.69 -13.91
CA GLY A 605 0.23 35.92 -13.50
C GLY A 605 0.61 34.72 -12.63
N LEU A 606 -0.25 34.38 -11.66
CA LEU A 606 -0.15 33.20 -10.80
C LEU A 606 -1.38 32.32 -10.99
N ALA A 607 -1.18 31.01 -11.10
CA ALA A 607 -2.27 30.03 -11.11
C ALA A 607 -2.07 29.01 -9.99
N PHE A 608 -3.12 28.75 -9.21
CA PHE A 608 -3.15 27.71 -8.17
C PHE A 608 -3.94 26.49 -8.64
N ASP A 609 -3.61 25.32 -8.09
CA ASP A 609 -4.41 24.13 -8.29
C ASP A 609 -5.57 24.03 -7.28
N GLY A 610 -6.42 23.00 -7.43
CA GLY A 610 -7.70 22.90 -6.73
C GLY A 610 -7.62 22.97 -5.20
N ASP A 611 -6.52 22.50 -4.61
CA ASP A 611 -6.28 22.52 -3.17
C ASP A 611 -5.13 23.43 -2.70
N GLY A 612 -4.50 24.17 -3.62
CA GLY A 612 -3.58 25.27 -3.33
C GLY A 612 -2.17 24.86 -2.89
N ASP A 613 -1.75 23.60 -3.11
CA ASP A 613 -0.39 23.15 -2.81
C ASP A 613 0.57 23.26 -4.01
N ARG A 614 0.07 23.67 -5.18
CA ARG A 614 0.86 23.97 -6.38
C ARG A 614 0.68 25.40 -6.83
N VAL A 615 1.71 25.90 -7.50
CA VAL A 615 1.67 27.19 -8.20
C VAL A 615 2.34 27.09 -9.57
N ALA A 616 1.73 27.71 -10.58
CA ALA A 616 2.37 28.03 -11.85
C ALA A 616 2.42 29.55 -12.06
N LEU A 617 3.35 29.98 -12.91
CA LEU A 617 3.59 31.38 -13.19
C LEU A 617 3.52 31.64 -14.70
N VAL A 618 2.91 32.77 -15.06
CA VAL A 618 2.92 33.33 -16.41
C VAL A 618 3.65 34.67 -16.35
N ASP A 619 4.67 34.89 -17.18
CA ASP A 619 5.40 36.17 -17.18
C ASP A 619 4.60 37.31 -17.84
N ASN A 620 5.11 38.54 -17.77
CA ASN A 620 4.50 39.73 -18.38
C ASN A 620 4.41 39.70 -19.92
N HIS A 621 4.99 38.70 -20.59
CA HIS A 621 4.83 38.46 -22.03
C HIS A 621 3.86 37.32 -22.33
N GLY A 622 3.20 36.75 -21.31
CA GLY A 622 2.28 35.65 -21.45
C GLY A 622 2.97 34.29 -21.59
N LYS A 623 4.28 34.16 -21.34
CA LYS A 623 4.98 32.88 -21.39
C LYS A 623 4.78 32.12 -20.08
N ILE A 624 4.44 30.84 -20.18
CA ILE A 624 4.38 29.94 -19.02
C ILE A 624 5.80 29.68 -18.52
N ILE A 625 6.02 29.89 -17.23
CA ILE A 625 7.28 29.58 -16.55
C ILE A 625 7.07 28.29 -15.74
N TRP A 626 7.69 27.22 -16.21
CA TRP A 626 7.54 25.90 -15.60
C TRP A 626 8.18 25.80 -14.21
N PRO A 627 7.65 24.94 -13.32
CA PRO A 627 8.08 24.87 -11.91
C PRO A 627 9.57 24.58 -11.67
N ASP A 628 10.22 23.83 -12.57
CA ASP A 628 11.67 23.60 -12.49
C ASP A 628 12.48 24.90 -12.68
N ARG A 629 11.98 25.87 -13.46
CA ARG A 629 12.56 27.22 -13.56
C ARG A 629 12.21 28.11 -12.36
N LEU A 630 11.02 27.95 -11.78
CA LEU A 630 10.68 28.63 -10.52
C LEU A 630 11.62 28.18 -9.40
N LEU A 631 11.92 26.88 -9.35
CA LEU A 631 12.91 26.34 -8.43
C LEU A 631 14.31 26.91 -8.69
N MET A 632 14.73 27.11 -9.94
CA MET A 632 16.02 27.77 -10.23
C MET A 632 16.08 29.16 -9.59
N LEU A 633 15.03 29.98 -9.72
CA LEU A 633 15.00 31.31 -9.12
C LEU A 633 15.05 31.25 -7.57
N LEU A 634 14.30 30.34 -6.97
CA LEU A 634 14.35 30.11 -5.51
C LEU A 634 15.74 29.66 -5.06
N VAL A 635 16.40 28.81 -5.83
CA VAL A 635 17.76 28.33 -5.55
C VAL A 635 18.77 29.47 -5.59
N GLU A 636 18.70 30.36 -6.58
CA GLU A 636 19.58 31.53 -6.67
C GLU A 636 19.44 32.46 -5.45
N ASP A 637 18.23 32.58 -4.90
CA ASP A 637 17.93 33.41 -3.73
C ASP A 637 18.31 32.73 -2.40
N ILE A 638 17.98 31.45 -2.24
CA ILE A 638 18.08 30.74 -0.96
C ILE A 638 19.50 30.23 -0.71
N LEU A 639 20.12 29.56 -1.67
CA LEU A 639 21.41 28.88 -1.45
C LEU A 639 22.56 29.79 -0.99
N PRO A 640 22.70 31.04 -1.43
CA PRO A 640 23.76 31.92 -0.93
C PRO A 640 23.74 32.12 0.59
N ARG A 641 22.57 32.00 1.23
CA ARG A 641 22.41 32.04 2.69
C ARG A 641 22.62 30.67 3.36
N HIS A 642 22.65 29.60 2.57
CA HIS A 642 22.67 28.21 3.02
C HIS A 642 23.73 27.37 2.25
N PRO A 643 25.02 27.77 2.29
CA PRO A 643 26.06 27.10 1.50
C PRO A 643 26.20 25.62 1.89
N GLY A 644 26.37 24.78 0.87
CA GLY A 644 26.55 23.34 1.01
C GLY A 644 25.27 22.56 1.34
N ARG A 645 24.10 23.20 1.43
CA ARG A 645 22.83 22.49 1.73
C ARG A 645 22.25 21.79 0.51
N ASP A 646 21.47 20.75 0.77
CA ASP A 646 20.81 19.97 -0.28
C ASP A 646 19.63 20.74 -0.88
N VAL A 647 19.47 20.59 -2.19
CA VAL A 647 18.29 21.04 -2.95
C VAL A 647 17.72 19.84 -3.69
N ILE A 648 16.45 19.53 -3.45
CA ILE A 648 15.81 18.33 -4.02
C ILE A 648 14.96 18.73 -5.22
N TYR A 649 15.05 17.97 -6.30
CA TYR A 649 14.17 18.13 -7.44
C TYR A 649 13.81 16.80 -8.04
N ASP A 650 12.62 16.68 -8.63
CA ASP A 650 12.19 15.40 -9.16
C ASP A 650 12.81 15.05 -10.51
N ILE A 651 12.72 13.77 -10.87
CA ILE A 651 13.25 13.22 -12.12
C ILE A 651 12.62 13.84 -13.38
N LYS A 652 11.48 14.53 -13.28
CA LYS A 652 10.89 15.26 -14.40
C LYS A 652 11.51 16.62 -14.63
N SER A 653 12.27 17.16 -13.69
CA SER A 653 12.77 18.54 -13.75
C SER A 653 13.99 18.69 -14.67
N SER A 654 14.22 19.91 -15.18
CA SER A 654 15.32 20.24 -16.09
C SER A 654 16.70 19.77 -15.61
N ARG A 655 17.53 19.25 -16.53
CA ARG A 655 18.93 18.87 -16.24
C ARG A 655 19.81 20.06 -15.81
N HIS A 656 19.39 21.29 -16.12
CA HIS A 656 20.12 22.50 -15.74
C HIS A 656 20.13 22.75 -14.23
N LEU A 657 19.14 22.24 -13.48
CA LEU A 657 19.07 22.40 -12.03
C LEU A 657 20.32 21.87 -11.33
N ALA A 658 20.80 20.68 -11.71
CA ALA A 658 21.98 20.09 -11.10
C ALA A 658 23.20 21.03 -11.15
N THR A 659 23.43 21.62 -12.33
CA THR A 659 24.53 22.54 -12.57
C THR A 659 24.31 23.87 -11.86
N LEU A 660 23.09 24.41 -11.91
CA LEU A 660 22.75 25.68 -11.25
C LEU A 660 22.89 25.57 -9.72
N ILE A 661 22.34 24.53 -9.09
CA ILE A 661 22.48 24.26 -7.66
C ILE A 661 23.96 24.19 -7.27
N SER A 662 24.76 23.43 -8.03
CA SER A 662 26.20 23.30 -7.76
C SER A 662 26.95 24.64 -7.90
N ARG A 663 26.58 25.47 -8.90
CA ARG A 663 27.16 26.81 -9.09
C ARG A 663 26.86 27.77 -7.95
N HIS A 664 25.68 27.65 -7.33
CA HIS A 664 25.29 28.42 -6.16
C HIS A 664 25.76 27.79 -4.83
N GLY A 665 26.63 26.78 -4.90
CA GLY A 665 27.29 26.18 -3.72
C GLY A 665 26.42 25.17 -2.97
N GLY A 666 25.30 24.72 -3.54
CA GLY A 666 24.44 23.68 -2.96
C GLY A 666 24.78 22.28 -3.47
N ARG A 667 24.09 21.27 -2.92
CA ARG A 667 24.19 19.88 -3.36
C ARG A 667 22.90 19.45 -4.09
N PRO A 668 22.96 19.13 -5.38
CA PRO A 668 21.78 18.70 -6.12
C PRO A 668 21.38 17.27 -5.76
N ALA A 669 20.12 17.08 -5.39
CA ALA A 669 19.55 15.77 -5.07
C ALA A 669 18.35 15.48 -5.98
N MET A 670 18.58 14.88 -7.14
CA MET A 670 17.50 14.38 -7.98
C MET A 670 16.76 13.24 -7.24
N TRP A 671 15.43 13.26 -7.23
CA TRP A 671 14.62 12.28 -6.51
C TRP A 671 13.37 11.84 -7.30
N LYS A 672 12.61 10.91 -6.71
CA LYS A 672 11.39 10.35 -7.29
C LYS A 672 10.28 11.41 -7.28
N THR A 673 9.43 11.40 -8.31
CA THR A 673 8.23 12.26 -8.35
C THR A 673 7.20 11.80 -7.30
N GLY A 674 6.48 12.74 -6.68
CA GLY A 674 5.42 12.45 -5.72
C GLY A 674 5.59 13.22 -4.41
N HIS A 675 4.59 14.02 -4.07
CA HIS A 675 4.69 15.00 -2.99
C HIS A 675 5.04 14.43 -1.62
N SER A 676 4.47 13.27 -1.26
CA SER A 676 4.81 12.59 0.00
C SER A 676 6.26 12.09 0.02
N LEU A 677 6.80 11.62 -1.11
CA LEU A 677 8.20 11.17 -1.20
C LEU A 677 9.17 12.35 -1.16
N MET A 678 8.81 13.47 -1.79
CA MET A 678 9.61 14.68 -1.79
C MET A 678 9.68 15.30 -0.40
N LYS A 679 8.56 15.41 0.33
CA LYS A 679 8.56 15.85 1.74
C LYS A 679 9.40 14.96 2.64
N ARG A 680 9.27 13.64 2.51
CA ARG A 680 10.13 12.70 3.23
C ARG A 680 11.61 12.96 2.90
N LYS A 681 11.94 13.16 1.62
CA LYS A 681 13.33 13.41 1.21
C LYS A 681 13.85 14.75 1.73
N MET A 682 13.01 15.79 1.76
CA MET A 682 13.31 17.09 2.36
C MET A 682 13.69 16.93 3.83
N GLN A 683 12.94 16.14 4.60
CA GLN A 683 13.24 15.85 6.00
C GLN A 683 14.52 15.01 6.16
N GLU A 684 14.66 13.91 5.41
CA GLU A 684 15.82 13.00 5.47
C GLU A 684 17.15 13.72 5.22
N THR A 685 17.18 14.61 4.22
CA THR A 685 18.39 15.35 3.83
C THR A 685 18.50 16.70 4.51
N GLN A 686 17.46 17.12 5.21
CA GLN A 686 17.29 18.49 5.70
C GLN A 686 17.49 19.53 4.57
N ALA A 687 16.99 19.24 3.36
CA ALA A 687 17.13 20.15 2.23
C ALA A 687 16.49 21.51 2.54
N VAL A 688 17.07 22.59 1.99
CA VAL A 688 16.62 23.97 2.26
C VAL A 688 15.51 24.42 1.34
N VAL A 689 15.47 23.85 0.13
CA VAL A 689 14.40 24.04 -0.84
C VAL A 689 14.33 22.81 -1.74
N GLY A 690 13.15 22.53 -2.26
CA GLY A 690 12.97 21.56 -3.32
C GLY A 690 11.74 21.84 -4.17
N GLY A 691 11.58 21.08 -5.25
CA GLY A 691 10.44 21.25 -6.12
C GLY A 691 10.21 20.08 -7.08
N GLU A 692 8.97 19.98 -7.55
CA GLU A 692 8.56 19.02 -8.57
C GLU A 692 8.11 19.74 -9.83
N PHE A 693 8.29 19.11 -10.99
CA PHE A 693 7.77 19.65 -12.24
C PHE A 693 6.24 19.85 -12.25
N SER A 694 5.50 19.17 -11.37
CA SER A 694 4.05 19.32 -11.19
C SER A 694 3.63 20.65 -10.54
N GLY A 695 4.54 21.41 -9.94
CA GLY A 695 4.23 22.71 -9.32
C GLY A 695 4.27 22.72 -7.79
N HIS A 696 4.51 21.57 -7.15
CA HIS A 696 4.79 21.55 -5.71
C HIS A 696 6.18 22.12 -5.44
N LEU A 697 6.27 23.15 -4.60
CA LEU A 697 7.51 23.77 -4.17
C LEU A 697 7.62 23.65 -2.64
N TYR A 698 8.71 23.06 -2.17
CA TYR A 698 8.99 22.76 -0.76
C TYR A 698 10.01 23.75 -0.24
N ILE A 699 9.60 24.72 0.57
CA ILE A 699 10.52 25.75 1.08
C ILE A 699 10.72 25.50 2.58
N GLN A 700 11.95 25.17 2.97
CA GLN A 700 12.34 25.02 4.38
C GLN A 700 12.98 26.31 4.91
N ASP A 701 13.67 27.06 4.04
CA ASP A 701 14.18 28.39 4.37
C ASP A 701 13.06 29.34 4.80
N ARG A 702 13.11 29.81 6.05
CA ARG A 702 12.11 30.70 6.68
C ARG A 702 10.69 30.13 6.75
N TRP A 703 10.52 28.85 6.51
CA TRP A 703 9.23 28.15 6.53
C TRP A 703 9.38 26.74 7.12
N TYR A 704 8.51 25.81 6.73
CA TYR A 704 8.36 24.51 7.40
C TYR A 704 8.66 23.30 6.51
N GLY A 705 9.04 23.49 5.24
CA GLY A 705 9.49 22.40 4.36
C GLY A 705 8.40 21.55 3.70
N PHE A 706 7.12 21.85 3.94
CA PHE A 706 6.00 21.28 3.18
C PHE A 706 5.72 22.08 1.89
N ASP A 707 4.97 21.47 0.98
CA ASP A 707 4.45 22.08 -0.24
C ASP A 707 3.31 23.06 0.08
N ASP A 708 3.48 24.29 -0.38
CA ASP A 708 2.54 25.38 -0.16
C ASP A 708 2.59 26.36 -1.34
N GLY A 709 1.56 26.33 -2.18
CA GLY A 709 1.49 27.18 -3.37
C GLY A 709 1.43 28.66 -3.00
N LEU A 710 0.66 29.03 -1.97
CA LEU A 710 0.47 30.42 -1.55
C LEU A 710 1.77 31.00 -0.98
N TYR A 711 2.47 30.25 -0.12
CA TYR A 711 3.77 30.68 0.39
C TYR A 711 4.83 30.75 -0.72
N ALA A 712 4.86 29.77 -1.63
CA ALA A 712 5.77 29.80 -2.77
C ALA A 712 5.52 31.01 -3.68
N ALA A 713 4.25 31.36 -3.93
CA ALA A 713 3.88 32.58 -4.65
C ALA A 713 4.41 33.83 -3.93
N ALA A 714 4.17 33.97 -2.62
CA ALA A 714 4.65 35.10 -1.84
C ALA A 714 6.18 35.23 -1.88
N ARG A 715 6.92 34.10 -1.80
CA ARG A 715 8.38 34.07 -1.94
C ARG A 715 8.86 34.47 -3.33
N LEU A 716 8.18 34.03 -4.38
CA LEU A 716 8.51 34.44 -5.75
C LEU A 716 8.27 35.95 -5.95
N LEU A 717 7.17 36.49 -5.42
CA LEU A 717 6.86 37.91 -5.46
C LEU A 717 7.91 38.74 -4.69
N GLU A 718 8.34 38.27 -3.52
CA GLU A 718 9.43 38.89 -2.74
C GLU A 718 10.68 39.05 -3.60
N ILE A 719 11.16 37.96 -4.19
CA ILE A 719 12.37 37.94 -5.02
C ILE A 719 12.21 38.84 -6.25
N LEU A 720 11.08 38.75 -6.95
CA LEU A 720 10.83 39.52 -8.17
C LEU A 720 10.64 41.01 -7.91
N SER A 721 10.07 41.38 -6.76
CA SER A 721 9.94 42.79 -6.36
C SER A 721 11.29 43.48 -6.15
N GLN A 722 12.32 42.73 -5.77
CA GLN A 722 13.68 43.22 -5.55
C GLN A 722 14.49 43.36 -6.86
N ARG A 723 13.98 42.84 -7.99
CA ARG A 723 14.61 42.95 -9.29
C ARG A 723 14.10 44.18 -10.04
N SER A 724 15.01 44.91 -10.67
CA SER A 724 14.65 46.00 -11.59
C SER A 724 14.18 45.49 -12.95
N GLN A 725 14.57 44.27 -13.32
CA GLN A 725 14.14 43.59 -14.53
C GLN A 725 12.66 43.16 -14.44
N SER A 726 12.01 43.05 -15.60
CA SER A 726 10.70 42.41 -15.72
C SER A 726 10.77 40.91 -15.43
N CYS A 727 9.62 40.29 -15.12
CA CYS A 727 9.55 38.85 -14.88
C CYS A 727 10.10 38.04 -16.06
N ALA A 728 9.75 38.42 -17.30
CA ALA A 728 10.23 37.77 -18.50
C ALA A 728 11.76 37.85 -18.65
N GLU A 729 12.37 39.00 -18.33
CA GLU A 729 13.83 39.18 -18.38
C GLU A 729 14.56 38.38 -17.31
N VAL A 730 14.02 38.34 -16.07
CA VAL A 730 14.58 37.53 -14.97
C VAL A 730 14.62 36.06 -15.40
N PHE A 731 13.51 35.52 -15.90
CA PHE A 731 13.47 34.14 -16.32
C PHE A 731 14.25 33.91 -17.61
N ALA A 732 14.35 34.85 -18.55
CA ALA A 732 15.16 34.69 -19.76
C ALA A 732 16.66 34.54 -19.47
N ALA A 733 17.15 35.07 -18.33
CA ALA A 733 18.54 34.91 -17.91
C ALA A 733 18.87 33.48 -17.39
N LEU A 734 17.85 32.73 -16.97
CA LEU A 734 18.03 31.35 -16.48
C LEU A 734 18.15 30.36 -17.65
N PRO A 735 18.95 29.30 -17.51
CA PRO A 735 19.16 28.32 -18.59
C PRO A 735 17.86 27.59 -18.97
N GLU A 736 17.58 27.43 -20.26
CA GLU A 736 16.38 26.76 -20.79
C GLU A 736 16.78 25.75 -21.88
N ASP A 737 16.15 24.58 -21.87
CA ASP A 737 16.17 23.65 -22.99
C ASP A 737 14.86 23.78 -23.78
N VAL A 738 14.89 23.49 -25.07
CA VAL A 738 13.66 23.21 -25.83
C VAL A 738 13.07 21.93 -25.24
N SER A 739 11.80 21.95 -24.82
CA SER A 739 11.18 20.78 -24.19
C SER A 739 9.77 20.53 -24.67
N THR A 740 9.38 19.27 -24.70
CA THR A 740 7.98 18.89 -24.88
C THR A 740 7.17 19.24 -23.63
N PRO A 741 5.84 19.45 -23.77
CA PRO A 741 4.95 19.28 -22.63
C PRO A 741 5.03 17.84 -22.10
N GLU A 742 4.37 17.59 -20.98
CA GLU A 742 4.17 16.22 -20.52
C GLU A 742 3.34 15.44 -21.55
N ILE A 743 3.84 14.26 -21.92
CA ILE A 743 3.17 13.34 -22.85
C ILE A 743 2.67 12.15 -22.04
N THR A 744 1.43 11.75 -22.26
CA THR A 744 0.87 10.55 -21.62
C THR A 744 0.51 9.48 -22.65
N ILE A 745 0.88 8.24 -22.38
CA ILE A 745 0.50 7.06 -23.17
C ILE A 745 -0.37 6.16 -22.29
N ASN A 746 -1.55 5.80 -22.79
CA ASN A 746 -2.44 4.88 -22.08
C ASN A 746 -1.86 3.46 -22.09
N THR A 747 -1.96 2.78 -20.96
CA THR A 747 -1.54 1.39 -20.76
C THR A 747 -2.46 0.75 -19.70
N ASP A 748 -2.02 -0.29 -19.02
CA ASP A 748 -2.69 -0.85 -17.84
C ASP A 748 -1.77 -0.88 -16.62
N ASP A 749 -2.37 -1.02 -15.44
CA ASP A 749 -1.66 -0.94 -14.17
C ASP A 749 -0.61 -2.04 -13.95
N VAL A 750 -0.72 -3.16 -14.67
CA VAL A 750 0.23 -4.28 -14.57
C VAL A 750 1.37 -4.11 -15.58
N ARG A 751 1.04 -3.84 -16.85
CA ARG A 751 2.01 -3.80 -17.95
C ARG A 751 2.92 -2.57 -17.91
N LYS A 752 2.49 -1.45 -17.33
CA LYS A 752 3.33 -0.24 -17.23
C LYS A 752 4.71 -0.50 -16.59
N PHE A 753 4.76 -1.39 -15.59
CA PHE A 753 6.02 -1.75 -14.92
C PHE A 753 6.86 -2.72 -15.74
N SER A 754 6.24 -3.67 -16.44
CA SER A 754 6.99 -4.61 -17.30
C SER A 754 7.59 -3.93 -18.52
N ILE A 755 6.87 -2.98 -19.13
CA ILE A 755 7.36 -2.16 -20.25
C ILE A 755 8.59 -1.34 -19.83
N LEU A 756 8.59 -0.76 -18.63
CA LEU A 756 9.77 -0.02 -18.17
C LEU A 756 10.98 -0.90 -17.94
N LYS A 757 10.77 -2.11 -17.43
CA LYS A 757 11.85 -3.08 -17.25
C LYS A 757 12.50 -3.41 -18.59
N THR A 758 11.71 -3.72 -19.62
CA THR A 758 12.25 -4.03 -20.95
C THR A 758 12.93 -2.82 -21.61
N LEU A 759 12.36 -1.62 -21.48
CA LEU A 759 13.01 -0.38 -21.95
C LEU A 759 14.36 -0.12 -21.26
N SER A 760 14.47 -0.40 -19.95
CA SER A 760 15.72 -0.19 -19.21
C SER A 760 16.84 -1.16 -19.63
N GLU A 761 16.48 -2.34 -20.15
CA GLU A 761 17.40 -3.36 -20.65
C GLU A 761 17.77 -3.15 -22.14
N ASP A 762 17.19 -2.15 -22.79
CA ASP A 762 17.39 -1.87 -24.21
C ASP A 762 18.72 -1.14 -24.47
N ALA A 763 19.71 -1.90 -24.95
CA ALA A 763 21.03 -1.36 -25.28
C ALA A 763 21.00 -0.26 -26.34
N GLN A 764 20.09 -0.30 -27.33
CA GLN A 764 20.03 0.73 -28.37
C GLN A 764 19.46 2.06 -27.85
N LEU A 765 18.54 1.97 -26.90
CA LEU A 765 17.93 3.13 -26.25
C LEU A 765 18.93 3.84 -25.31
N THR A 766 19.75 3.06 -24.61
CA THR A 766 20.64 3.54 -23.55
C THR A 766 22.08 3.79 -24.00
N ASP A 767 22.44 3.39 -25.22
CA ASP A 767 23.80 3.56 -25.75
C ASP A 767 24.29 5.01 -25.73
N GLY A 768 25.47 5.23 -25.16
CA GLY A 768 26.11 6.55 -25.05
C GLY A 768 25.45 7.53 -24.06
N ALA A 769 24.50 7.08 -23.24
CA ALA A 769 23.78 7.92 -22.29
C ALA A 769 24.12 7.64 -20.82
N ARG A 770 23.89 8.64 -19.96
CA ARG A 770 23.78 8.45 -18.51
C ARG A 770 22.34 8.08 -18.17
N VAL A 771 22.14 6.94 -17.51
CA VAL A 771 20.82 6.38 -17.23
C VAL A 771 20.50 6.47 -15.75
N PHE A 772 19.28 6.92 -15.43
CA PHE A 772 18.72 6.94 -14.08
C PHE A 772 17.45 6.09 -14.03
N THR A 773 17.39 5.19 -13.07
CA THR A 773 16.30 4.20 -12.91
C THR A 773 15.54 4.35 -11.60
N MET A 774 15.71 5.48 -10.89
CA MET A 774 15.12 5.68 -9.56
C MET A 774 13.59 5.83 -9.58
N ASP A 775 13.03 6.36 -10.66
CA ASP A 775 11.58 6.51 -10.89
C ASP A 775 11.29 6.53 -12.40
N GLY A 776 11.06 5.35 -12.95
CA GLY A 776 11.02 5.15 -14.40
C GLY A 776 12.43 5.07 -14.99
N LEU A 777 12.59 5.58 -16.21
CA LEU A 777 13.82 5.56 -16.99
C LEU A 777 14.08 6.97 -17.54
N ARG A 778 15.04 7.69 -16.95
CA ARG A 778 15.58 8.94 -17.48
C ARG A 778 16.93 8.68 -18.13
N ILE A 779 17.07 9.14 -19.37
CA ILE A 779 18.22 8.89 -20.22
C ILE A 779 18.77 10.25 -20.63
N GLU A 780 19.97 10.57 -20.17
CA GLU A 780 20.62 11.85 -20.42
C GLU A 780 21.81 11.72 -21.37
N PHE A 781 21.77 12.53 -22.43
CA PHE A 781 22.84 12.73 -23.40
C PHE A 781 23.46 14.13 -23.21
N PRO A 782 24.64 14.40 -23.81
CA PRO A 782 25.27 15.72 -23.71
C PRO A 782 24.39 16.89 -24.18
N ASP A 783 23.51 16.66 -25.15
CA ASP A 783 22.68 17.68 -25.81
C ASP A 783 21.17 17.58 -25.50
N GLY A 784 20.75 16.64 -24.65
CA GLY A 784 19.35 16.54 -24.20
C GLY A 784 19.08 15.30 -23.36
N TRP A 785 17.84 15.14 -22.91
CA TRP A 785 17.40 14.01 -22.10
C TRP A 785 15.95 13.62 -22.40
N GLY A 786 15.64 12.34 -22.19
CA GLY A 786 14.29 11.80 -22.28
C GLY A 786 13.92 11.04 -21.01
N LEU A 787 12.65 11.08 -20.63
CA LEU A 787 12.09 10.35 -19.50
C LEU A 787 10.88 9.54 -19.95
N VAL A 788 10.76 8.33 -19.43
CA VAL A 788 9.52 7.54 -19.42
C VAL A 788 9.34 6.96 -18.02
N ARG A 789 8.19 7.19 -17.39
CA ARG A 789 7.89 6.69 -16.04
C ARG A 789 6.45 6.21 -15.91
N PRO A 790 6.15 5.32 -14.94
CA PRO A 790 4.79 4.87 -14.73
C PRO A 790 4.05 5.90 -13.87
N SER A 791 2.83 6.26 -14.24
CA SER A 791 1.98 7.04 -13.35
C SER A 791 1.60 6.19 -12.12
N ASN A 792 1.69 6.81 -10.94
CA ASN A 792 1.34 6.17 -9.66
C ASN A 792 -0.16 6.26 -9.36
N THR A 793 -0.89 7.14 -10.07
CA THR A 793 -2.32 7.41 -9.84
C THR A 793 -3.19 6.93 -11.00
N THR A 794 -2.63 6.72 -12.19
CA THR A 794 -3.36 6.34 -13.40
C THR A 794 -2.65 5.22 -14.18
N PRO A 795 -3.37 4.43 -14.99
CA PRO A 795 -2.79 3.39 -15.85
C PRO A 795 -2.15 4.01 -17.11
N LYS A 796 -1.19 4.91 -16.92
CA LYS A 796 -0.52 5.66 -17.97
C LYS A 796 0.99 5.62 -17.79
N LEU A 797 1.71 5.68 -18.91
CA LEU A 797 3.12 6.10 -18.93
C LEU A 797 3.18 7.60 -19.16
N THR A 798 4.04 8.27 -18.40
CA THR A 798 4.32 9.70 -18.53
C THR A 798 5.70 9.87 -19.13
N LEU A 799 5.81 10.72 -20.16
CA LEU A 799 7.04 11.00 -20.88
C LEU A 799 7.31 12.50 -20.96
N ARG A 800 8.59 12.87 -21.00
CA ARG A 800 9.05 14.23 -21.25
C ARG A 800 10.40 14.18 -21.96
N PHE A 801 10.60 15.06 -22.92
CA PHE A 801 11.86 15.20 -23.63
C PHE A 801 12.31 16.66 -23.60
N ALA A 802 13.60 16.89 -23.45
CA ALA A 802 14.18 18.22 -23.61
C ALA A 802 15.60 18.16 -24.17
N GLY A 803 16.03 19.20 -24.89
CA GLY A 803 17.37 19.30 -25.42
C GLY A 803 17.74 20.71 -25.87
N ASN A 804 18.99 20.87 -26.30
CA ASN A 804 19.54 22.17 -26.71
C ASN A 804 18.78 22.80 -27.90
N ASN A 805 18.10 21.99 -28.70
CA ASN A 805 17.34 22.43 -29.88
C ASN A 805 16.29 21.38 -30.28
N GLU A 806 15.41 21.77 -31.21
CA GLU A 806 14.34 20.93 -31.78
C GLU A 806 14.88 19.61 -32.37
N ALA A 807 16.05 19.62 -33.03
CA ALA A 807 16.63 18.42 -33.62
C ALA A 807 17.04 17.38 -32.57
N ALA A 808 17.57 17.83 -31.42
CA ALA A 808 17.88 16.95 -30.29
C ALA A 808 16.61 16.32 -29.70
N VAL A 809 15.55 17.11 -29.51
CA VAL A 809 14.25 16.63 -29.02
C VAL A 809 13.66 15.59 -29.97
N ALA A 810 13.61 15.89 -31.27
CA ALA A 810 13.09 14.99 -32.29
C ALA A 810 13.87 13.66 -32.33
N ARG A 811 15.21 13.71 -32.20
CA ARG A 811 16.04 12.50 -32.11
C ARG A 811 15.73 11.66 -30.87
N LEU A 812 15.53 12.29 -29.72
CA LEU A 812 15.20 11.60 -28.46
C LEU A 812 13.81 10.97 -28.52
N GLN A 813 12.83 11.69 -29.07
CA GLN A 813 11.49 11.15 -29.35
C GLN A 813 11.57 9.94 -30.29
N GLN A 814 12.31 10.04 -31.38
CA GLN A 814 12.46 8.95 -32.34
C GLN A 814 13.11 7.70 -31.70
N ARG A 815 14.19 7.87 -30.91
CA ARG A 815 14.81 6.75 -30.17
C ARG A 815 13.85 6.07 -29.21
N MET A 816 13.09 6.86 -28.44
CA MET A 816 12.09 6.31 -27.51
C MET A 816 10.96 5.60 -28.25
N LYS A 817 10.50 6.17 -29.37
CA LYS A 817 9.47 5.58 -30.24
C LYS A 817 9.90 4.23 -30.78
N GLU A 818 11.12 4.11 -31.30
CA GLU A 818 11.68 2.85 -31.80
C GLU A 818 11.82 1.80 -30.69
N ALA A 819 12.20 2.20 -29.48
CA ALA A 819 12.25 1.29 -28.33
C ALA A 819 10.84 0.82 -27.91
N LEU A 820 9.89 1.75 -27.80
CA LEU A 820 8.49 1.42 -27.49
C LEU A 820 7.88 0.50 -28.57
N GLN A 821 8.15 0.72 -29.85
CA GLN A 821 7.69 -0.16 -30.93
C GLN A 821 8.29 -1.57 -30.86
N ARG A 822 9.53 -1.71 -30.39
CA ARG A 822 10.16 -3.03 -30.20
C ARG A 822 9.60 -3.80 -29.02
N HIS A 823 9.33 -3.12 -27.90
CA HIS A 823 8.97 -3.78 -26.64
C HIS A 823 7.47 -3.72 -26.29
N ALA A 824 6.72 -2.83 -26.90
CA ALA A 824 5.29 -2.60 -26.68
C ALA A 824 4.60 -2.08 -27.97
N PRO A 825 4.63 -2.85 -29.08
CA PRO A 825 4.15 -2.43 -30.40
C PRO A 825 2.65 -2.06 -30.45
N GLU A 826 1.86 -2.49 -29.47
CA GLU A 826 0.44 -2.20 -29.37
C GLU A 826 0.12 -0.81 -28.78
N LEU A 827 1.11 -0.13 -28.18
CA LEU A 827 0.91 1.20 -27.63
C LEU A 827 0.68 2.23 -28.75
N GLN A 828 -0.31 3.09 -28.56
CA GLN A 828 -0.51 4.26 -29.41
C GLN A 828 0.44 5.37 -28.97
N ILE A 829 1.48 5.62 -29.77
CA ILE A 829 2.53 6.60 -29.48
C ILE A 829 2.14 7.95 -30.11
N PRO A 830 1.92 9.02 -29.32
CA PRO A 830 1.36 10.29 -29.79
C PRO A 830 2.40 11.29 -30.31
N PHE A 831 3.63 10.85 -30.61
CA PHE A 831 4.74 11.66 -31.09
C PHE A 831 5.54 10.96 -32.19
#